data_AF-A0A0C3CPJ2-F1
#
_entry.id   AF-A0A0C3CPJ2-F1
#
_cell.length_a   1.000
_cell.length_b   1.000
_cell.length_c   1.000
_cell.angle_alpha   90.00
_cell.angle_beta   90.00
_cell.angle_gamma   90.00
#
_symmetry.space_group_name_H-M   'P 1'
#
loop_
_entity.id
_entity.type
_entity.pdbx_description
1 polymer ?
#
loop_
_entity_poly.entity_id
_entity_poly.type
_entity_poly.pdbx_seq_one_letter_code
_entity_poly.pdbx_strand_id
1 'polypeptide(L)'
;MGEPSQTVSTAPAEDTREWLEHLLREKCKISSVREHQLIHGLDLVQGKDLFLVIATGTGKTIVLHAPLLAAQEKKENGVAIIIVPTKLLVEQQAQVAQKHNLKALVIHEDSVRDAKLHGRDLFEELASSSGIVVGVMTPQMLQGFRMKNLLKGREFKDSVRWVLIDEVHLVDEEAGTFLMVYKSIAIFRSLLNSTTTWAAVTATATPERAVEMAKQLGFQPGHHVNARYSIDRPNVKYIPRFFQHPISGHEFLDLSFLIPFGMKSSQDVPLTLIFAKTIASGYAIMQFLDTLLPTSLPNRFNIIKLYNSLMDLDYRKSFIQDFTDGSVLRIGIATDTCTYGFDIPTLQRVVVFDICPSPENLKQKVGRPGRDGNAAEAITFAPPWVCENSNPIGKQALEDQRRRENLPKATLKWYNPSPYHCTRAADLEYYGEEFIDRVCLPGFDCCTTCDPDPQEGRDLAMVERWVQHFKERGNDLDRPKGGIRSDGTFHALEPHMKSSLQDMLIRWRSQKWVARRTSSQRGLPTDFFMPQHILTQVVDRAHICSSLERLRLVCDGWEFLPQYEIELLQFLGKILTGFNLVFKERAEEADTTPDPDLPVQPLTIITPSTSINPVIRLSIQPRQALLKSSHSHNKKRQAPATVDTKLPPQKRIRKGGPVDISEKEN
;
A
#
# COMPACT_ATOMS: atom_id res chain seq x y z
N MET A 1 -38.52 -16.41 59.73
CA MET A 1 -38.37 -16.34 58.27
C MET A 1 -37.86 -14.95 57.96
N GLY A 2 -36.58 -14.83 57.62
CA GLY A 2 -35.93 -13.54 57.35
C GLY A 2 -36.16 -13.14 55.89
N GLU A 3 -36.52 -11.88 55.69
CA GLU A 3 -36.61 -11.25 54.37
C GLU A 3 -35.24 -11.20 53.68
N PRO A 4 -35.18 -11.38 52.35
CA PRO A 4 -33.93 -11.29 51.62
C PRO A 4 -33.50 -9.83 51.48
N SER A 5 -32.30 -9.53 51.98
CA SER A 5 -31.64 -8.23 51.80
C SER A 5 -31.40 -7.95 50.32
N GLN A 6 -32.05 -6.90 49.78
CA GLN A 6 -31.67 -6.32 48.51
C GLN A 6 -30.29 -5.68 48.64
N THR A 7 -29.28 -6.26 47.99
CA THR A 7 -27.98 -5.61 47.79
C THR A 7 -28.17 -4.45 46.82
N VAL A 8 -28.23 -3.23 47.36
CA VAL A 8 -28.15 -2.00 46.59
C VAL A 8 -26.74 -1.92 45.99
N SER A 9 -26.62 -2.19 44.69
CA SER A 9 -25.39 -1.93 43.93
C SER A 9 -25.19 -0.42 43.86
N THR A 10 -24.39 0.14 44.76
CA THR A 10 -23.98 1.55 44.71
C THR A 10 -23.13 1.75 43.46
N ALA A 11 -23.49 2.75 42.64
CA ALA A 11 -22.67 3.11 41.48
C ALA A 11 -21.26 3.49 41.96
N PRO A 12 -20.19 3.01 41.31
CA PRO A 12 -18.82 3.31 41.72
C PRO A 12 -18.58 4.82 41.66
N ALA A 13 -17.78 5.35 42.60
CA ALA A 13 -17.45 6.78 42.64
C ALA A 13 -16.77 7.21 41.34
N GLU A 14 -17.10 8.40 40.83
CA GLU A 14 -16.49 8.93 39.59
C GLU A 14 -14.97 8.99 39.70
N ASP A 15 -14.28 8.80 38.57
CA ASP A 15 -12.80 8.75 38.47
C ASP A 15 -12.13 7.62 39.26
N THR A 16 -12.89 6.61 39.69
CA THR A 16 -12.31 5.34 40.18
C THR A 16 -11.99 4.39 39.02
N ARG A 17 -11.11 3.42 39.30
CA ARG A 17 -10.76 2.37 38.33
C ARG A 17 -11.99 1.57 37.92
N GLU A 18 -12.86 1.24 38.88
CA GLU A 18 -14.09 0.49 38.69
C GLU A 18 -15.11 1.26 37.84
N TRP A 19 -15.25 2.56 38.08
CA TRP A 19 -16.10 3.44 37.27
C TRP A 19 -15.64 3.52 35.82
N LEU A 20 -14.33 3.77 35.62
CA LEU A 20 -13.77 3.84 34.27
C LEU A 20 -13.89 2.49 33.54
N GLU A 21 -13.68 1.38 34.23
CA GLU A 21 -13.87 0.05 33.65
C GLU A 21 -15.29 -0.16 33.16
N HIS A 22 -16.29 0.14 33.99
CA HIS A 22 -17.70 0.03 33.60
C HIS A 22 -18.01 0.90 32.38
N LEU A 23 -17.57 2.17 32.41
CA LEU A 23 -17.77 3.12 31.32
C LEU A 23 -17.17 2.62 30.00
N LEU A 24 -15.91 2.15 30.03
CA LEU A 24 -15.22 1.67 28.83
C LEU A 24 -15.87 0.40 28.28
N ARG A 25 -16.31 -0.54 29.13
CA ARG A 25 -17.05 -1.74 28.69
C ARG A 25 -18.33 -1.36 27.96
N GLU A 26 -19.12 -0.45 28.52
CA GLU A 26 -20.39 -0.02 27.98
C GLU A 26 -20.22 0.75 26.66
N LYS A 27 -19.42 1.83 26.67
CA LYS A 27 -19.28 2.74 25.52
C LYS A 27 -18.51 2.10 24.36
N CYS A 28 -17.48 1.31 24.64
CA CYS A 28 -16.68 0.64 23.62
C CYS A 28 -17.25 -0.73 23.21
N LYS A 29 -18.28 -1.23 23.90
CA LYS A 29 -18.92 -2.55 23.66
C LYS A 29 -17.92 -3.71 23.71
N ILE A 30 -17.06 -3.72 24.73
CA ILE A 30 -16.03 -4.74 24.95
C ILE A 30 -16.35 -5.58 26.18
N SER A 31 -15.99 -6.87 26.14
CA SER A 31 -16.24 -7.81 27.24
C SER A 31 -15.37 -7.55 28.46
N SER A 32 -14.15 -7.07 28.25
CA SER A 32 -13.17 -6.77 29.29
C SER A 32 -12.26 -5.63 28.86
N VAL A 33 -11.74 -4.89 29.83
CA VAL A 33 -10.78 -3.80 29.62
C VAL A 33 -9.41 -4.29 30.06
N ARG A 34 -8.38 -4.05 29.25
CA ARG A 34 -7.01 -4.46 29.57
C ARG A 34 -6.43 -3.53 30.64
N GLU A 35 -5.52 -4.04 31.45
CA GLU A 35 -4.98 -3.30 32.59
C GLU A 35 -4.34 -1.96 32.19
N HIS A 36 -3.51 -1.95 31.14
CA HIS A 36 -2.89 -0.71 30.64
C HIS A 36 -3.92 0.32 30.14
N GLN A 37 -5.09 -0.13 29.67
CA GLN A 37 -6.19 0.75 29.25
C GLN A 37 -6.83 1.44 30.45
N LEU A 38 -6.97 0.74 31.58
CA LEU A 38 -7.49 1.31 32.82
C LEU A 38 -6.48 2.26 33.46
N ILE A 39 -5.22 1.83 33.61
CA ILE A 39 -4.18 2.63 34.26
C ILE A 39 -3.99 3.95 33.51
N HIS A 40 -3.70 3.88 32.21
CA HIS A 40 -3.37 5.10 31.45
C HIS A 40 -4.59 5.85 30.95
N GLY A 41 -5.74 5.18 30.80
CA GLY A 41 -7.00 5.88 30.62
C GLY A 41 -7.30 6.76 31.82
N LEU A 42 -7.09 6.26 33.04
CA LEU A 42 -7.28 7.02 34.26
C LEU A 42 -6.25 8.16 34.42
N ASP A 43 -4.98 7.93 34.07
CA ASP A 43 -3.97 8.99 34.04
C ASP A 43 -4.43 10.17 33.17
N LEU A 44 -4.97 9.91 31.97
CA LEU A 44 -5.49 10.94 31.08
C LEU A 44 -6.77 11.61 31.59
N VAL A 45 -7.68 10.84 32.22
CA VAL A 45 -8.88 11.39 32.87
C VAL A 45 -8.50 12.36 34.00
N GLN A 46 -7.43 12.06 34.73
CA GLN A 46 -6.86 12.90 35.80
C GLN A 46 -6.02 14.07 35.27
N GLY A 47 -5.93 14.22 33.94
CA GLY A 47 -5.21 15.32 33.29
C GLY A 47 -3.69 15.15 33.25
N LYS A 48 -3.16 13.94 33.48
CA LYS A 48 -1.73 13.66 33.35
C LYS A 48 -1.37 13.42 31.90
N ASP A 49 -0.29 14.04 31.45
CA ASP A 49 0.29 13.76 30.15
C ASP A 49 0.83 12.34 30.05
N LEU A 50 0.77 11.74 28.86
CA LEU A 50 1.13 10.36 28.60
C LEU A 50 2.00 10.22 27.34
N PHE A 51 3.11 9.50 27.47
CA PHE A 51 3.83 8.90 26.35
C PHE A 51 3.79 7.39 26.50
N LEU A 52 3.19 6.67 25.54
CA LEU A 52 2.93 5.23 25.63
C LEU A 52 3.53 4.48 24.43
N VAL A 53 4.42 3.53 24.72
CA VAL A 53 4.92 2.55 23.75
C VAL A 53 4.33 1.18 24.06
N ILE A 54 3.59 0.59 23.12
CA ILE A 54 2.93 -0.70 23.29
C ILE A 54 2.63 -1.36 21.94
N ALA A 55 2.66 -2.70 21.84
CA ALA A 55 2.46 -3.43 20.58
C ALA A 55 1.19 -3.01 19.80
N THR A 56 1.18 -3.17 18.48
CA THR A 56 -0.05 -3.04 17.67
C THR A 56 -1.11 -4.05 18.12
N GLY A 57 -2.40 -3.73 17.94
CA GLY A 57 -3.50 -4.63 18.35
C GLY A 57 -3.79 -4.68 19.85
N THR A 58 -3.01 -3.97 20.68
CA THR A 58 -3.21 -3.91 22.14
C THR A 58 -4.31 -2.96 22.59
N GLY A 59 -4.96 -2.25 21.66
CA GLY A 59 -6.12 -1.40 21.93
C GLY A 59 -5.77 0.00 22.43
N LYS A 60 -4.80 0.66 21.79
CA LYS A 60 -4.32 2.02 22.12
C LYS A 60 -5.40 3.09 21.98
N THR A 61 -6.27 2.95 20.99
CA THR A 61 -7.37 3.88 20.75
C THR A 61 -8.29 4.01 21.96
N ILE A 62 -8.50 2.94 22.73
CA ILE A 62 -9.30 2.98 23.96
C ILE A 62 -8.63 3.88 25.01
N VAL A 63 -7.30 3.83 25.15
CA VAL A 63 -6.54 4.73 26.04
C VAL A 63 -6.79 6.19 25.65
N LEU A 64 -6.67 6.50 24.35
CA LEU A 64 -6.87 7.86 23.83
C LEU A 64 -8.33 8.35 23.97
N HIS A 65 -9.31 7.46 23.83
CA HIS A 65 -10.74 7.81 23.94
C HIS A 65 -11.25 7.86 25.38
N ALA A 66 -10.59 7.20 26.33
CA ALA A 66 -10.98 7.17 27.74
C ALA A 66 -11.29 8.55 28.34
N PRO A 67 -10.41 9.58 28.24
CA PRO A 67 -10.71 10.90 28.78
C PRO A 67 -11.92 11.57 28.11
N LEU A 68 -12.12 11.31 26.81
CA LEU A 68 -13.23 11.89 26.03
C LEU A 68 -14.57 11.31 26.45
N LEU A 69 -14.61 9.99 26.65
CA LEU A 69 -15.79 9.26 27.10
C LEU A 69 -16.14 9.62 28.55
N ALA A 70 -15.14 9.75 29.41
CA ALA A 70 -15.32 10.20 30.79
C ALA A 70 -15.93 11.60 30.85
N ALA A 71 -15.37 12.55 30.11
CA ALA A 71 -15.88 13.91 30.04
C ALA A 71 -17.29 13.98 29.42
N GLN A 72 -17.58 13.15 28.41
CA GLN A 72 -18.90 13.04 27.82
C GLN A 72 -19.94 12.51 28.84
N GLU A 73 -19.61 11.49 29.61
CA GLU A 73 -20.49 10.93 30.65
C GLU A 73 -20.78 11.96 31.75
N LYS A 74 -19.77 12.74 32.13
CA LYS A 74 -19.88 13.87 33.06
C LYS A 74 -20.59 15.11 32.48
N LYS A 75 -21.03 15.05 31.22
CA LYS A 75 -21.68 16.15 30.48
C LYS A 75 -20.83 17.42 30.42
N GLU A 76 -19.52 17.24 30.35
CA GLU A 76 -18.58 18.34 30.20
C GLU A 76 -18.48 18.80 28.75
N ASN A 77 -17.91 19.98 28.56
CA ASN A 77 -17.59 20.53 27.25
C ASN A 77 -16.07 20.46 27.01
N GLY A 78 -15.68 20.34 25.75
CA GLY A 78 -14.27 20.40 25.37
C GLY A 78 -14.00 19.95 23.94
N VAL A 79 -12.89 20.45 23.42
CA VAL A 79 -12.35 20.07 22.12
C VAL A 79 -11.17 19.13 22.34
N ALA A 80 -11.22 17.99 21.64
CA ALA A 80 -10.11 17.07 21.51
C ALA A 80 -9.54 17.15 20.11
N ILE A 81 -8.21 17.21 19.99
CA ILE A 81 -7.52 17.20 18.70
C ILE A 81 -6.73 15.90 18.62
N ILE A 82 -7.14 15.01 17.71
CA ILE A 82 -6.43 13.77 17.42
C ILE A 82 -5.58 13.97 16.18
N ILE A 83 -4.27 13.79 16.31
CA ILE A 83 -3.29 13.97 15.24
C ILE A 83 -2.83 12.59 14.77
N VAL A 84 -3.00 12.32 13.47
CA VAL A 84 -2.56 11.06 12.84
C VAL A 84 -1.87 11.33 11.50
N PRO A 85 -0.86 10.53 11.12
CA PRO A 85 0.07 10.90 10.05
C PRO A 85 -0.54 10.87 8.63
N THR A 86 -1.60 10.10 8.39
CA THR A 86 -2.15 9.91 7.04
C THR A 86 -3.63 10.25 6.96
N LYS A 87 -4.09 10.70 5.78
CA LYS A 87 -5.52 10.99 5.52
C LYS A 87 -6.41 9.77 5.79
N LEU A 88 -5.94 8.57 5.46
CA LEU A 88 -6.66 7.32 5.71
C LEU A 88 -6.86 7.06 7.21
N LEU A 89 -5.80 7.26 8.01
CA LEU A 89 -5.92 7.15 9.46
C LEU A 89 -6.86 8.20 10.04
N VAL A 90 -6.92 9.42 9.47
CA VAL A 90 -7.87 10.45 9.90
C VAL A 90 -9.31 9.94 9.75
N GLU A 91 -9.66 9.41 8.58
CA GLU A 91 -11.00 8.86 8.34
C GLU A 91 -11.32 7.72 9.30
N GLN A 92 -10.37 6.82 9.55
CA GLN A 92 -10.59 5.64 10.39
C GLN A 92 -10.71 5.98 11.88
N GLN A 93 -9.82 6.81 12.42
CA GLN A 93 -9.91 7.24 13.82
C GLN A 93 -11.21 8.02 14.06
N ALA A 94 -11.64 8.85 13.09
CA ALA A 94 -12.94 9.52 13.17
C ALA A 94 -14.11 8.52 13.18
N GLN A 95 -14.06 7.47 12.35
CA GLN A 95 -15.06 6.39 12.36
C GLN A 95 -15.08 5.64 13.69
N VAL A 96 -13.93 5.34 14.29
CA VAL A 96 -13.88 4.70 15.62
C VAL A 96 -14.46 5.61 16.69
N ALA A 97 -14.12 6.90 16.69
CA ALA A 97 -14.71 7.87 17.61
C ALA A 97 -16.25 7.96 17.44
N GLN A 98 -16.75 8.00 16.20
CA GLN A 98 -18.18 7.97 15.90
C GLN A 98 -18.87 6.69 16.38
N LYS A 99 -18.22 5.52 16.26
CA LYS A 99 -18.73 4.25 16.81
C LYS A 99 -18.86 4.28 18.33
N HIS A 100 -18.03 5.07 19.02
CA HIS A 100 -18.13 5.32 20.45
C HIS A 100 -19.09 6.48 20.79
N ASN A 101 -19.88 6.96 19.83
CA ASN A 101 -20.82 8.09 19.96
C ASN A 101 -20.15 9.44 20.29
N LEU A 102 -18.88 9.63 19.92
CA LEU A 102 -18.21 10.93 19.97
C LEU A 102 -18.48 11.72 18.69
N LYS A 103 -18.68 13.04 18.81
CA LYS A 103 -18.81 13.93 17.66
C LYS A 103 -17.44 14.14 17.01
N ALA A 104 -17.09 13.32 16.02
CA ALA A 104 -15.80 13.39 15.34
C ALA A 104 -15.87 14.03 13.94
N LEU A 105 -15.00 15.00 13.69
CA LEU A 105 -14.80 15.71 12.43
C LEU A 105 -13.54 15.19 11.74
N VAL A 106 -13.66 14.84 10.45
CA VAL A 106 -12.55 14.44 9.57
C VAL A 106 -11.92 15.69 8.97
N ILE A 107 -10.71 16.05 9.37
CA ILE A 107 -10.05 17.31 8.98
C ILE A 107 -8.72 17.02 8.27
N HIS A 108 -8.76 17.00 6.95
CA HIS A 108 -7.58 17.04 6.07
C HIS A 108 -7.89 17.92 4.85
N GLU A 109 -6.91 18.16 3.99
CA GLU A 109 -7.05 19.07 2.84
C GLU A 109 -8.30 18.78 1.98
N ASP A 110 -8.51 17.52 1.61
CA ASP A 110 -9.65 17.13 0.78
C ASP A 110 -11.00 17.27 1.49
N SER A 111 -11.11 16.88 2.77
CA SER A 111 -12.37 17.01 3.52
C SER A 111 -12.73 18.47 3.79
N VAL A 112 -11.72 19.32 4.01
CA VAL A 112 -11.89 20.76 4.17
C VAL A 112 -12.31 21.43 2.87
N ARG A 113 -11.77 20.99 1.72
CA ARG A 113 -12.21 21.47 0.41
C ARG A 113 -13.66 21.05 0.13
N ASP A 114 -13.98 19.79 0.40
CA ASP A 114 -15.33 19.23 0.19
C ASP A 114 -16.38 19.91 1.08
N ALA A 115 -16.11 20.07 2.37
CA ALA A 115 -17.00 20.77 3.29
C ALA A 115 -17.28 22.21 2.83
N LYS A 116 -16.25 22.91 2.35
CA LYS A 116 -16.39 24.28 1.83
C LYS A 116 -17.31 24.34 0.60
N LEU A 117 -17.24 23.35 -0.30
CA LEU A 117 -18.14 23.27 -1.46
C LEU A 117 -19.61 23.11 -1.03
N HIS A 118 -19.84 22.50 0.13
CA HIS A 118 -21.17 22.33 0.73
C HIS A 118 -21.53 23.43 1.75
N GLY A 119 -20.80 24.56 1.77
CA GLY A 119 -21.10 25.70 2.64
C GLY A 119 -20.79 25.50 4.12
N ARG A 120 -19.96 24.50 4.47
CA ARG A 120 -19.52 24.20 5.84
C ARG A 120 -18.09 24.66 6.08
N ASP A 121 -17.78 25.08 7.31
CA ASP A 121 -16.39 25.25 7.78
C ASP A 121 -16.10 24.34 8.98
N LEU A 122 -15.32 23.30 8.73
CA LEU A 122 -14.98 22.29 9.74
C LEU A 122 -14.22 22.86 10.95
N PHE A 123 -13.48 23.97 10.78
CA PHE A 123 -12.76 24.61 11.88
C PHE A 123 -13.71 25.44 12.76
N GLU A 124 -14.71 26.08 12.17
CA GLU A 124 -15.77 26.75 12.93
C GLU A 124 -16.64 25.72 13.66
N GLU A 125 -16.99 24.60 13.01
CA GLU A 125 -17.71 23.50 13.65
C GLU A 125 -16.94 22.90 14.84
N LEU A 126 -15.61 22.78 14.71
CA LEU A 126 -14.73 22.34 15.78
C LEU A 126 -14.78 23.31 16.98
N ALA A 127 -14.86 24.61 16.73
CA ALA A 127 -14.83 25.65 17.75
C ALA A 127 -16.19 25.96 18.41
N SER A 128 -17.30 25.79 17.68
CA SER A 128 -18.63 26.31 18.07
C SER A 128 -19.57 25.27 18.70
N SER A 129 -19.12 24.03 18.85
CA SER A 129 -19.99 22.91 19.23
C SER A 129 -20.08 22.72 20.75
N SER A 130 -21.28 22.42 21.24
CA SER A 130 -21.50 21.98 22.63
C SER A 130 -21.15 20.51 22.83
N GLY A 131 -20.75 20.15 24.05
CA GLY A 131 -20.29 18.80 24.42
C GLY A 131 -18.83 18.54 24.05
N ILE A 132 -18.49 17.25 23.87
CA ILE A 132 -17.16 16.80 23.45
C ILE A 132 -17.08 16.70 21.93
N VAL A 133 -16.13 17.41 21.35
CA VAL A 133 -15.96 17.52 19.89
C VAL A 133 -14.54 17.08 19.55
N VAL A 134 -14.41 16.15 18.61
CA VAL A 134 -13.12 15.53 18.27
C VAL A 134 -12.73 15.95 16.85
N GLY A 135 -11.70 16.78 16.72
CA GLY A 135 -11.08 17.08 15.43
C GLY A 135 -9.98 16.08 15.15
N VAL A 136 -10.22 15.12 14.25
CA VAL A 136 -9.18 14.19 13.80
C VAL A 136 -8.51 14.79 12.57
N MET A 137 -7.19 14.93 12.58
CA MET A 137 -6.48 15.65 11.52
C MET A 137 -5.07 15.17 11.23
N THR A 138 -4.57 15.50 10.04
CA THR A 138 -3.15 15.34 9.74
C THR A 138 -2.34 16.48 10.37
N PRO A 139 -1.06 16.26 10.71
CA PRO A 139 -0.23 17.29 11.34
C PRO A 139 -0.14 18.61 10.56
N GLN A 140 -0.18 18.57 9.23
CA GLN A 140 -0.09 19.76 8.37
C GLN A 140 -1.25 20.73 8.60
N MET A 141 -2.41 20.24 9.04
CA MET A 141 -3.59 21.06 9.32
C MET A 141 -3.36 22.02 10.49
N LEU A 142 -2.42 21.69 11.40
CA LEU A 142 -2.06 22.54 12.54
C LEU A 142 -1.38 23.85 12.11
N GLN A 143 -0.67 23.83 10.97
CA GLN A 143 0.06 24.99 10.45
C GLN A 143 -0.80 25.93 9.60
N GLY A 144 -1.98 25.46 9.19
CA GLY A 144 -2.88 26.17 8.29
C GLY A 144 -3.41 27.48 8.88
N PHE A 145 -3.72 28.44 8.00
CA PHE A 145 -4.26 29.76 8.40
C PHE A 145 -5.52 29.66 9.27
N ARG A 146 -6.39 28.68 9.00
CA ARG A 146 -7.62 28.45 9.78
C ARG A 146 -7.32 28.09 11.24
N MET A 147 -6.45 27.10 11.49
CA MET A 147 -6.04 26.74 12.85
C MET A 147 -5.36 27.92 13.55
N LYS A 148 -4.44 28.61 12.86
CA LYS A 148 -3.78 29.80 13.41
C LYS A 148 -4.76 30.91 13.79
N ASN A 149 -5.86 31.09 13.05
CA ASN A 149 -6.89 32.07 13.41
C ASN A 149 -7.72 31.63 14.62
N LEU A 150 -8.09 30.36 14.72
CA LEU A 150 -8.77 29.85 15.92
C LEU A 150 -7.90 30.06 17.17
N LEU A 151 -6.60 29.76 17.06
CA LEU A 151 -5.63 29.95 18.15
C LEU A 151 -5.37 31.43 18.51
N LYS A 152 -5.91 32.42 17.79
CA LYS A 152 -5.87 33.83 18.25
C LYS A 152 -6.93 34.09 19.32
N GLY A 153 -8.05 33.36 19.27
CA GLY A 153 -9.13 33.47 20.23
C GLY A 153 -8.81 32.72 21.53
N ARG A 154 -8.99 33.38 22.67
CA ARG A 154 -8.80 32.75 23.98
C ARG A 154 -9.84 31.66 24.24
N GLU A 155 -11.09 31.89 23.82
CA GLU A 155 -12.20 30.93 23.97
C GLU A 155 -11.88 29.57 23.36
N PHE A 156 -11.31 29.53 22.15
CA PHE A 156 -10.92 28.25 21.53
C PHE A 156 -9.76 27.58 22.27
N LYS A 157 -8.77 28.34 22.74
CA LYS A 157 -7.67 27.75 23.54
C LYS A 157 -8.17 27.15 24.85
N ASP A 158 -9.11 27.84 25.49
CA ASP A 158 -9.73 27.40 26.74
C ASP A 158 -10.64 26.18 26.53
N SER A 159 -11.21 26.02 25.33
CA SER A 159 -12.01 24.84 24.98
C SER A 159 -11.18 23.62 24.60
N VAL A 160 -9.96 23.78 24.08
CA VAL A 160 -9.07 22.65 23.78
C VAL A 160 -8.54 22.03 25.08
N ARG A 161 -9.02 20.82 25.39
CA ARG A 161 -8.69 20.09 26.62
C ARG A 161 -7.77 18.91 26.39
N TRP A 162 -7.77 18.34 25.19
CA TRP A 162 -6.95 17.16 24.86
C TRP A 162 -6.27 17.30 23.51
N VAL A 163 -4.98 16.95 23.46
CA VAL A 163 -4.25 16.74 22.21
C VAL A 163 -3.64 15.34 22.24
N LEU A 164 -4.08 14.50 21.30
CA LEU A 164 -3.81 13.07 21.29
C LEU A 164 -3.11 12.72 19.98
N ILE A 165 -1.93 12.12 20.05
CA ILE A 165 -1.10 11.83 18.88
C ILE A 165 -0.97 10.32 18.76
N ASP A 166 -1.42 9.77 17.64
CA ASP A 166 -1.32 8.34 17.32
C ASP A 166 -0.28 8.10 16.22
N GLU A 167 0.36 6.93 16.27
CA GLU A 167 1.45 6.53 15.38
C GLU A 167 2.60 7.54 15.29
N VAL A 168 3.08 8.00 16.45
CA VAL A 168 4.12 9.03 16.58
C VAL A 168 5.39 8.73 15.77
N HIS A 169 5.75 7.45 15.62
CA HIS A 169 6.95 7.02 14.90
C HIS A 169 6.92 7.30 13.38
N LEU A 170 5.74 7.37 12.79
CA LEU A 170 5.57 7.69 11.36
C LEU A 170 5.81 9.14 11.03
N VAL A 171 5.82 9.96 12.08
CA VAL A 171 6.27 11.33 11.95
C VAL A 171 7.80 11.38 11.81
N ASP A 172 8.54 10.26 11.90
CA ASP A 172 10.01 10.25 11.87
C ASP A 172 10.65 9.49 10.69
N GLU A 173 9.95 8.55 10.05
CA GLU A 173 10.56 7.61 9.09
C GLU A 173 10.86 8.18 7.69
N GLU A 174 10.24 9.28 7.24
CA GLU A 174 10.60 9.92 5.95
C GLU A 174 11.62 11.05 6.18
N ALA A 175 12.89 10.67 6.30
CA ALA A 175 14.01 11.56 6.57
C ALA A 175 14.11 12.71 5.53
N GLY A 176 13.82 13.93 5.97
CA GLY A 176 14.02 15.17 5.21
C GLY A 176 12.86 16.16 5.35
N THR A 177 11.61 15.71 5.21
CA THR A 177 10.43 16.60 5.28
C THR A 177 9.84 16.68 6.69
N PHE A 178 10.13 15.70 7.55
CA PHE A 178 9.43 15.52 8.83
C PHE A 178 9.89 16.37 10.02
N LEU A 179 11.11 16.92 9.98
CA LEU A 179 11.53 17.89 10.99
C LEU A 179 10.58 19.11 11.05
N MET A 180 9.94 19.44 9.92
CA MET A 180 8.93 20.51 9.86
C MET A 180 7.62 20.13 10.56
N VAL A 181 7.25 18.85 10.55
CA VAL A 181 5.99 18.38 11.14
C VAL A 181 6.09 18.29 12.66
N TYR A 182 7.14 17.69 13.22
CA TYR A 182 7.34 17.67 14.68
C TYR A 182 7.47 19.06 15.28
N LYS A 183 8.21 19.95 14.59
CA LYS A 183 8.29 21.37 14.98
C LYS A 183 6.90 21.98 15.08
N SER A 184 5.98 21.66 14.17
CA SER A 184 4.62 22.20 14.29
C SER A 184 3.83 21.65 15.45
N ILE A 185 4.01 20.39 15.86
CA ILE A 185 3.34 19.84 17.03
C ILE A 185 3.88 20.48 18.31
N ALA A 186 5.20 20.62 18.44
CA ALA A 186 5.82 21.29 19.58
C ALA A 186 5.45 22.79 19.67
N ILE A 187 5.41 23.49 18.54
CA ILE A 187 4.92 24.88 18.48
C ILE A 187 3.45 24.93 18.88
N PHE A 188 2.61 24.03 18.34
CA PHE A 188 1.20 23.95 18.69
C PHE A 188 1.00 23.74 20.19
N ARG A 189 1.83 22.89 20.81
CA ARG A 189 1.86 22.70 22.26
C ARG A 189 2.14 23.97 23.04
N SER A 190 3.10 24.78 22.59
CA SER A 190 3.42 26.06 23.23
C SER A 190 2.32 27.12 23.11
N LEU A 191 1.37 26.95 22.18
CA LEU A 191 0.28 27.91 21.94
C LEU A 191 -0.97 27.63 22.79
N LEU A 192 -1.09 26.43 23.35
CA LEU A 192 -2.22 25.96 24.14
C LEU A 192 -2.01 26.16 25.65
N ASN A 193 -3.08 26.04 26.42
CA ASN A 193 -3.04 26.20 27.87
C ASN A 193 -2.26 25.07 28.54
N SER A 194 -1.60 25.36 29.67
CA SER A 194 -0.88 24.36 30.47
C SER A 194 -1.79 23.29 31.07
N THR A 195 -3.10 23.53 31.12
CA THR A 195 -4.14 22.57 31.56
C THR A 195 -4.55 21.60 30.46
N THR A 196 -4.08 21.78 29.22
CA THR A 196 -4.36 20.85 28.11
C THR A 196 -3.62 19.54 28.37
N THR A 197 -4.32 18.42 28.34
CA THR A 197 -3.71 17.09 28.51
C THR A 197 -3.21 16.55 27.18
N TRP A 198 -2.00 16.00 27.17
CA TRP A 198 -1.33 15.47 25.99
C TRP A 198 -1.10 13.98 26.08
N ALA A 199 -1.44 13.26 25.03
CA ALA A 199 -1.10 11.84 24.88
C ALA A 199 -0.33 11.63 23.56
N ALA A 200 0.71 10.81 23.59
CA ALA A 200 1.44 10.36 22.42
C ALA A 200 1.62 8.85 22.49
N VAL A 201 1.13 8.11 21.49
CA VAL A 201 1.15 6.65 21.49
C VAL A 201 1.82 6.10 20.23
N THR A 202 2.56 5.01 20.38
CA THR A 202 3.30 4.38 19.27
C THR A 202 3.47 2.88 19.47
N ALA A 203 3.65 2.13 18.37
CA ALA A 203 3.88 0.69 18.40
C ALA A 203 5.34 0.28 18.35
N THR A 204 6.11 1.05 17.59
CA THR A 204 7.42 0.67 17.12
C THR A 204 8.36 1.80 17.44
N ALA A 205 8.95 1.74 18.63
CA ALA A 205 9.93 2.71 19.10
C ALA A 205 10.94 2.00 20.01
N THR A 206 12.23 2.08 19.71
CA THR A 206 13.27 1.68 20.67
C THR A 206 13.23 2.60 21.91
N PRO A 207 13.82 2.20 23.04
CA PRO A 207 13.87 3.05 24.24
C PRO A 207 14.48 4.43 23.96
N GLU A 208 15.60 4.48 23.23
CA GLU A 208 16.30 5.71 22.86
C GLU A 208 15.40 6.59 21.99
N ARG A 209 14.72 5.98 21.02
CA ARG A 209 13.85 6.68 20.09
C ARG A 209 12.62 7.25 20.77
N ALA A 210 12.04 6.51 21.72
CA ALA A 210 10.92 6.98 22.52
C ALA A 210 11.27 8.25 23.30
N VAL A 211 12.45 8.28 23.94
CA VAL A 211 12.94 9.47 24.65
C VAL A 211 13.11 10.66 23.70
N GLU A 212 13.68 10.42 22.53
CA GLU A 212 13.87 11.46 21.52
C GLU A 212 12.52 12.01 21.01
N MET A 213 11.59 11.14 20.63
CA MET A 213 10.26 11.53 20.17
C MET A 213 9.49 12.33 21.24
N ALA A 214 9.52 11.88 22.50
CA ALA A 214 8.88 12.61 23.60
C ALA A 214 9.45 14.03 23.73
N LYS A 215 10.78 14.18 23.70
CA LYS A 215 11.45 15.48 23.76
C LYS A 215 11.07 16.37 22.56
N GLN A 216 11.06 15.81 21.35
CA GLN A 216 10.71 16.54 20.13
C GLN A 216 9.26 17.01 20.12
N LEU A 217 8.34 16.26 20.74
CA LEU A 217 6.94 16.66 20.93
C LEU A 217 6.73 17.68 22.06
N GLY A 218 7.78 18.04 22.79
CA GLY A 218 7.74 19.01 23.87
C GLY A 218 7.29 18.44 25.22
N PHE A 219 7.30 17.11 25.39
CA PHE A 219 7.10 16.50 26.71
C PHE A 219 8.31 16.81 27.60
N GLN A 220 8.04 17.32 28.79
CA GLN A 220 9.08 17.62 29.77
C GLN A 220 9.36 16.38 30.63
N PRO A 221 10.63 15.98 30.82
CA PRO A 221 10.99 14.92 31.75
C PRO A 221 10.35 15.15 33.14
N GLY A 222 9.79 14.09 33.73
CA GLY A 222 9.15 14.13 35.05
C GLY A 222 7.74 14.74 35.10
N HIS A 223 7.23 15.30 33.99
CA HIS A 223 5.90 15.94 33.94
C HIS A 223 4.89 15.16 33.10
N HIS A 224 5.23 13.93 32.71
CA HIS A 224 4.35 13.03 31.99
C HIS A 224 4.59 11.60 32.45
N VAL A 225 3.56 10.76 32.34
CA VAL A 225 3.68 9.32 32.49
C VAL A 225 4.38 8.79 31.25
N ASN A 226 5.56 8.20 31.42
CA ASN A 226 6.27 7.51 30.35
C ASN A 226 6.12 6.00 30.58
N ALA A 227 5.27 5.36 29.77
CA ALA A 227 4.92 3.97 29.92
C ALA A 227 5.35 3.15 28.71
N ARG A 228 5.98 2.01 28.97
CA ARG A 228 6.42 1.05 27.95
C ARG A 228 5.94 -0.33 28.37
N TYR A 229 5.21 -0.98 27.47
CA TYR A 229 4.79 -2.36 27.60
C TYR A 229 5.50 -3.19 26.54
N SER A 230 5.52 -4.50 26.75
CA SER A 230 6.13 -5.41 25.79
C SER A 230 5.52 -5.24 24.40
N ILE A 231 6.42 -5.17 23.42
CA ILE A 231 6.09 -5.19 21.99
C ILE A 231 5.89 -6.61 21.45
N ASP A 232 6.08 -7.64 22.29
CA ASP A 232 5.89 -9.04 21.91
C ASP A 232 4.43 -9.33 21.52
N ARG A 233 4.28 -10.26 20.58
CA ARG A 233 3.00 -10.81 20.15
C ARG A 233 3.10 -12.33 20.26
N PRO A 234 2.91 -12.88 21.48
CA PRO A 234 3.15 -14.29 21.74
C PRO A 234 2.27 -15.23 20.92
N ASN A 235 1.10 -14.73 20.47
CA ASN A 235 0.15 -15.46 19.62
C ASN A 235 0.49 -15.42 18.12
N VAL A 236 1.58 -14.77 17.69
CA VAL A 236 2.00 -14.67 16.29
C VAL A 236 3.31 -15.43 16.07
N LYS A 237 3.25 -16.53 15.32
CA LYS A 237 4.43 -17.31 14.93
C LYS A 237 5.22 -16.58 13.86
N TYR A 238 6.53 -16.38 14.09
CA TYR A 238 7.43 -15.75 13.10
C TYR A 238 8.09 -16.81 12.21
N ILE A 239 7.94 -16.68 10.89
CA ILE A 239 8.34 -17.67 9.89
C ILE A 239 9.21 -16.97 8.81
N PRO A 240 10.50 -16.71 9.10
CA PRO A 240 11.43 -16.20 8.10
C PRO A 240 11.75 -17.27 7.05
N ARG A 241 11.71 -16.90 5.76
CA ARG A 241 12.01 -17.77 4.61
C ARG A 241 12.95 -17.06 3.65
N PHE A 242 13.74 -17.83 2.93
CA PHE A 242 14.48 -17.35 1.76
C PHE A 242 13.73 -17.71 0.48
N PHE A 243 13.78 -16.85 -0.54
CA PHE A 243 13.25 -17.20 -1.86
C PHE A 243 13.97 -18.42 -2.41
N GLN A 244 13.21 -19.44 -2.81
CA GLN A 244 13.74 -20.66 -3.43
C GLN A 244 13.66 -20.57 -4.96
N HIS A 245 12.75 -19.75 -5.47
CA HIS A 245 12.53 -19.55 -6.89
C HIS A 245 12.91 -18.12 -7.30
N PRO A 246 13.47 -17.91 -8.50
CA PRO A 246 13.72 -16.57 -9.02
C PRO A 246 12.43 -15.75 -9.10
N ILE A 247 12.47 -14.52 -8.57
CA ILE A 247 11.40 -13.54 -8.77
C ILE A 247 11.64 -12.87 -10.13
N SER A 248 11.40 -13.60 -11.22
CA SER A 248 11.59 -13.09 -12.57
C SER A 248 10.36 -13.40 -13.43
N GLY A 249 9.74 -12.36 -13.99
CA GLY A 249 8.59 -12.49 -14.88
C GLY A 249 7.23 -12.39 -14.16
N HIS A 250 6.36 -13.37 -14.41
CA HIS A 250 4.97 -13.45 -13.92
C HIS A 250 4.72 -14.62 -12.94
N GLU A 251 5.79 -15.31 -12.52
CA GLU A 251 5.70 -16.50 -11.69
C GLU A 251 6.20 -16.20 -10.27
N PHE A 252 5.37 -16.49 -9.28
CA PHE A 252 5.67 -16.28 -7.86
C PHE A 252 5.48 -17.60 -7.11
N LEU A 253 6.21 -18.63 -7.53
CA LEU A 253 6.03 -20.02 -7.07
C LEU A 253 6.10 -20.15 -5.55
N ASP A 254 6.95 -19.36 -4.89
CA ASP A 254 7.08 -19.32 -3.43
C ASP A 254 5.80 -18.83 -2.71
N LEU A 255 4.81 -18.26 -3.42
CA LEU A 255 3.48 -17.91 -2.91
C LEU A 255 2.39 -18.92 -3.27
N SER A 256 2.69 -19.92 -4.10
CA SER A 256 1.67 -20.87 -4.58
C SER A 256 1.06 -21.74 -3.48
N PHE A 257 1.78 -21.92 -2.36
CA PHE A 257 1.26 -22.61 -1.16
C PHE A 257 0.02 -21.94 -0.56
N LEU A 258 -0.21 -20.66 -0.84
CA LEU A 258 -1.40 -19.94 -0.37
C LEU A 258 -2.69 -20.45 -0.99
N ILE A 259 -2.62 -21.13 -2.13
CA ILE A 259 -3.77 -21.70 -2.84
C ILE A 259 -3.71 -23.23 -2.73
N PRO A 260 -4.53 -23.84 -1.86
CA PRO A 260 -4.58 -25.29 -1.73
C PRO A 260 -4.97 -25.96 -3.04
N PHE A 261 -4.23 -27.00 -3.41
CA PHE A 261 -4.54 -27.75 -4.62
C PHE A 261 -5.91 -28.42 -4.51
N GLY A 262 -6.80 -28.15 -5.46
CA GLY A 262 -8.16 -28.71 -5.47
C GLY A 262 -9.12 -28.06 -4.47
N MET A 263 -8.85 -26.82 -4.02
CA MET A 263 -9.79 -26.04 -3.21
C MET A 263 -11.20 -26.03 -3.82
N LYS A 264 -12.21 -26.13 -2.97
CA LYS A 264 -13.64 -26.14 -3.35
C LYS A 264 -14.38 -24.89 -2.90
N SER A 265 -13.83 -24.20 -1.91
CA SER A 265 -14.39 -22.99 -1.32
C SER A 265 -13.30 -21.96 -1.13
N SER A 266 -13.66 -20.67 -1.18
CA SER A 266 -12.77 -19.59 -0.75
C SER A 266 -12.30 -19.82 0.70
N GLN A 267 -13.16 -20.38 1.55
CA GLN A 267 -12.86 -20.66 2.96
C GLN A 267 -11.69 -21.63 3.19
N ASP A 268 -11.27 -22.38 2.16
CA ASP A 268 -10.09 -23.26 2.23
C ASP A 268 -8.77 -22.46 2.31
N VAL A 269 -8.80 -21.17 1.94
CA VAL A 269 -7.65 -20.26 1.98
C VAL A 269 -7.70 -19.42 3.24
N PRO A 270 -6.76 -19.52 4.20
CA PRO A 270 -6.73 -18.66 5.39
C PRO A 270 -6.79 -17.16 5.06
N LEU A 271 -7.39 -16.36 5.94
CA LEU A 271 -7.46 -14.91 5.73
C LEU A 271 -6.05 -14.32 5.77
N THR A 272 -5.55 -13.89 4.61
CA THR A 272 -4.13 -13.59 4.37
C THR A 272 -3.94 -12.19 3.80
N LEU A 273 -3.01 -11.43 4.39
CA LEU A 273 -2.56 -10.13 3.87
C LEU A 273 -1.13 -10.27 3.31
N ILE A 274 -0.91 -9.93 2.05
CA ILE A 274 0.41 -9.95 1.41
C ILE A 274 0.91 -8.52 1.23
N PHE A 275 2.08 -8.21 1.78
CA PHE A 275 2.80 -6.97 1.50
C PHE A 275 3.72 -7.16 0.30
N ALA A 276 3.44 -6.41 -0.77
CA ALA A 276 4.24 -6.33 -1.97
C ALA A 276 5.04 -5.01 -1.99
N LYS A 277 6.30 -5.08 -2.45
CA LYS A 277 7.21 -3.92 -2.52
C LYS A 277 6.64 -2.74 -3.30
N THR A 278 6.00 -3.04 -4.43
CA THR A 278 5.49 -2.03 -5.36
C THR A 278 4.08 -2.38 -5.83
N ILE A 279 3.37 -1.37 -6.36
CA ILE A 279 2.05 -1.56 -6.98
C ILE A 279 2.14 -2.56 -8.13
N ALA A 280 3.17 -2.45 -8.97
CA ALA A 280 3.40 -3.35 -10.11
C ALA A 280 3.60 -4.80 -9.65
N SER A 281 4.45 -5.04 -8.64
CA SER A 281 4.61 -6.39 -8.07
C SER A 281 3.32 -6.90 -7.44
N GLY A 282 2.53 -6.04 -6.80
CA GLY A 282 1.24 -6.42 -6.23
C GLY A 282 0.25 -6.90 -7.29
N TYR A 283 0.17 -6.21 -8.44
CA TYR A 283 -0.62 -6.68 -9.59
C TYR A 283 -0.10 -8.01 -10.14
N ALA A 284 1.21 -8.17 -10.27
CA ALA A 284 1.80 -9.39 -10.79
C ALA A 284 1.55 -10.60 -9.88
N ILE A 285 1.67 -10.42 -8.55
CA ILE A 285 1.32 -11.45 -7.55
C ILE A 285 -0.16 -11.79 -7.64
N MET A 286 -1.04 -10.79 -7.73
CA MET A 286 -2.48 -11.00 -7.86
C MET A 286 -2.82 -11.83 -9.09
N GLN A 287 -2.23 -11.49 -10.24
CA GLN A 287 -2.43 -12.21 -11.50
C GLN A 287 -1.96 -13.66 -11.37
N PHE A 288 -0.77 -13.88 -10.82
CA PHE A 288 -0.23 -15.21 -10.61
C PHE A 288 -1.14 -16.07 -9.72
N LEU A 289 -1.51 -15.57 -8.53
CA LEU A 289 -2.36 -16.32 -7.61
C LEU A 289 -3.76 -16.57 -8.19
N ASP A 290 -4.31 -15.63 -8.96
CA ASP A 290 -5.57 -15.85 -9.67
C ASP A 290 -5.46 -17.04 -10.63
N THR A 291 -4.34 -17.21 -11.35
CA THR A 291 -4.14 -18.38 -12.26
C THR A 291 -4.21 -19.74 -11.55
N LEU A 292 -3.97 -19.77 -10.24
CA LEU A 292 -4.03 -20.98 -9.41
C LEU A 292 -5.47 -21.31 -8.97
N LEU A 293 -6.38 -20.33 -8.97
CA LEU A 293 -7.77 -20.51 -8.53
C LEU A 293 -8.57 -21.36 -9.54
N PRO A 294 -9.24 -22.44 -9.12
CA PRO A 294 -10.14 -23.20 -9.97
C PRO A 294 -11.22 -22.32 -10.62
N THR A 295 -11.45 -22.52 -11.92
CA THR A 295 -12.42 -21.72 -12.71
C THR A 295 -13.87 -21.92 -12.26
N SER A 296 -14.18 -23.02 -11.58
CA SER A 296 -15.51 -23.36 -11.07
C SER A 296 -15.88 -22.65 -9.77
N LEU A 297 -14.97 -21.90 -9.13
CA LEU A 297 -15.25 -21.27 -7.85
C LEU A 297 -16.25 -20.11 -7.99
N PRO A 298 -17.28 -20.05 -7.13
CA PRO A 298 -18.18 -18.90 -7.08
C PRO A 298 -17.41 -17.66 -6.65
N ASN A 299 -17.73 -16.52 -7.24
CA ASN A 299 -17.10 -15.23 -6.92
C ASN A 299 -15.56 -15.25 -6.99
N ARG A 300 -14.97 -16.10 -7.85
CA ARG A 300 -13.51 -16.28 -8.01
C ARG A 300 -12.73 -14.95 -8.03
N PHE A 301 -13.20 -13.97 -8.79
CA PHE A 301 -12.57 -12.65 -8.94
C PHE A 301 -12.58 -11.77 -7.67
N ASN A 302 -13.34 -12.16 -6.64
CA ASN A 302 -13.40 -11.46 -5.36
C ASN A 302 -12.58 -12.16 -4.26
N ILE A 303 -12.00 -13.33 -4.52
CA ILE A 303 -11.20 -14.09 -3.54
C ILE A 303 -9.87 -13.38 -3.25
N ILE A 304 -9.31 -12.74 -4.27
CA ILE A 304 -8.04 -12.03 -4.20
C ILE A 304 -8.26 -10.60 -4.69
N LYS A 305 -7.90 -9.60 -3.88
CA LYS A 305 -8.00 -8.18 -4.25
C LYS A 305 -6.73 -7.43 -3.92
N LEU A 306 -6.44 -6.40 -4.71
CA LEU A 306 -5.29 -5.52 -4.52
C LEU A 306 -5.72 -4.19 -3.90
N TYR A 307 -4.99 -3.71 -2.90
CA TYR A 307 -5.16 -2.40 -2.29
C TYR A 307 -3.86 -1.60 -2.43
N ASN A 308 -3.97 -0.39 -2.97
CA ASN A 308 -2.86 0.57 -3.05
C ASN A 308 -3.38 2.01 -3.16
N SER A 309 -2.47 2.98 -3.21
CA SER A 309 -2.80 4.41 -3.29
C SER A 309 -3.56 4.84 -4.54
N LEU A 310 -3.57 4.06 -5.62
CA LEU A 310 -4.31 4.39 -6.85
C LEU A 310 -5.81 4.05 -6.76
N MET A 311 -6.22 3.31 -5.73
CA MET A 311 -7.63 2.97 -5.51
C MET A 311 -8.42 4.18 -5.01
N ASP A 312 -9.66 4.36 -5.48
CA ASP A 312 -10.55 5.41 -4.99
C ASP A 312 -11.13 5.09 -3.59
N LEU A 313 -11.82 6.07 -2.99
CA LEU A 313 -12.36 5.94 -1.64
C LEU A 313 -13.42 4.83 -1.51
N ASP A 314 -14.27 4.67 -2.53
CA ASP A 314 -15.35 3.67 -2.50
C ASP A 314 -14.79 2.25 -2.59
N TYR A 315 -13.78 2.04 -3.44
CA TYR A 315 -13.04 0.79 -3.51
C TYR A 315 -12.35 0.47 -2.18
N ARG A 316 -11.66 1.44 -1.57
CA ARG A 316 -10.97 1.23 -0.28
C ARG A 316 -11.94 0.83 0.83
N LYS A 317 -13.11 1.48 0.90
CA LYS A 317 -14.18 1.13 1.85
C LYS A 317 -14.70 -0.28 1.61
N SER A 318 -15.04 -0.62 0.37
CA SER A 318 -15.50 -1.96 0.01
C SER A 318 -14.44 -3.03 0.30
N PHE A 319 -13.17 -2.78 -0.01
CA PHE A 319 -12.08 -3.72 0.30
C PHE A 319 -11.95 -3.98 1.80
N ILE A 320 -11.95 -2.92 2.62
CA ILE A 320 -11.89 -3.07 4.09
C ILE A 320 -13.09 -3.85 4.60
N GLN A 321 -14.30 -3.54 4.12
CA GLN A 321 -15.52 -4.23 4.51
C GLN A 321 -15.48 -5.72 4.13
N ASP A 322 -15.20 -6.02 2.86
CA ASP A 322 -15.14 -7.40 2.34
C ASP A 322 -14.07 -8.22 3.05
N PHE A 323 -12.92 -7.61 3.35
CA PHE A 323 -11.81 -8.31 3.97
C PHE A 323 -12.02 -8.51 5.47
N THR A 324 -12.71 -7.58 6.14
CA THR A 324 -13.15 -7.75 7.54
C THR A 324 -14.22 -8.83 7.65
N ASP A 325 -15.15 -8.88 6.70
CA ASP A 325 -16.18 -9.92 6.62
C ASP A 325 -15.58 -11.32 6.36
N GLY A 326 -14.60 -11.43 5.46
CA GLY A 326 -13.82 -12.64 5.24
C GLY A 326 -14.59 -13.83 4.62
N SER A 327 -15.83 -13.63 4.17
CA SER A 327 -16.64 -14.69 3.54
C SER A 327 -16.17 -15.05 2.12
N VAL A 328 -15.81 -14.04 1.31
CA VAL A 328 -15.37 -14.23 -0.08
C VAL A 328 -13.93 -13.80 -0.26
N LEU A 329 -13.57 -12.57 0.15
CA LEU A 329 -12.20 -12.05 0.05
C LEU A 329 -11.32 -12.74 1.08
N ARG A 330 -10.30 -13.46 0.61
CA ARG A 330 -9.39 -14.25 1.45
C ARG A 330 -7.96 -13.77 1.38
N ILE A 331 -7.52 -13.25 0.24
CA ILE A 331 -6.18 -12.72 0.06
C ILE A 331 -6.25 -11.24 -0.31
N GLY A 332 -5.84 -10.38 0.60
CA GLY A 332 -5.57 -8.97 0.33
C GLY A 332 -4.11 -8.78 -0.04
N ILE A 333 -3.83 -8.14 -1.17
CA ILE A 333 -2.46 -7.75 -1.56
C ILE A 333 -2.33 -6.25 -1.39
N ALA A 334 -1.27 -5.81 -0.75
CA ALA A 334 -1.10 -4.45 -0.28
C ALA A 334 0.30 -3.93 -0.52
N THR A 335 0.44 -2.66 -0.87
CA THR A 335 1.71 -1.93 -0.71
C THR A 335 1.83 -1.34 0.69
N ASP A 336 2.97 -0.72 1.00
CA ASP A 336 3.20 -0.05 2.30
C ASP A 336 2.18 1.05 2.60
N THR A 337 1.42 1.53 1.61
CA THR A 337 0.25 2.40 1.85
C THR A 337 -0.80 1.79 2.78
N CYS A 338 -0.80 0.46 2.97
CA CYS A 338 -1.70 -0.26 3.88
C CYS A 338 -1.08 -0.56 5.25
N THR A 339 0.20 -0.24 5.48
CA THR A 339 0.84 -0.44 6.79
C THR A 339 0.23 0.42 7.87
N TYR A 340 -0.62 1.39 7.50
CA TYR A 340 -1.29 2.29 8.42
C TYR A 340 -2.81 2.15 8.31
N GLY A 341 -3.46 1.84 9.44
CA GLY A 341 -4.91 1.96 9.56
C GLY A 341 -5.75 0.74 9.19
N PHE A 342 -5.13 -0.33 8.71
CA PHE A 342 -5.84 -1.58 8.45
C PHE A 342 -6.07 -2.34 9.77
N ASP A 343 -7.31 -2.48 10.24
CA ASP A 343 -7.65 -3.27 11.42
C ASP A 343 -8.62 -4.39 11.06
N ILE A 344 -8.07 -5.60 10.88
CA ILE A 344 -8.83 -6.82 10.66
C ILE A 344 -8.52 -7.75 11.83
N PRO A 345 -9.40 -7.80 12.86
CA PRO A 345 -9.16 -8.57 14.06
C PRO A 345 -8.86 -10.04 13.80
N THR A 346 -9.57 -10.61 12.82
CA THR A 346 -9.57 -12.03 12.42
C THR A 346 -8.50 -12.40 11.40
N LEU A 347 -7.58 -11.49 11.06
CA LEU A 347 -6.50 -11.76 10.11
C LEU A 347 -5.60 -12.88 10.65
N GLN A 348 -5.53 -13.99 9.93
CA GLN A 348 -4.81 -15.19 10.38
C GLN A 348 -3.34 -15.17 9.95
N ARG A 349 -3.07 -14.65 8.76
CA ARG A 349 -1.74 -14.69 8.15
C ARG A 349 -1.35 -13.36 7.56
N VAL A 350 -0.09 -12.99 7.75
CA VAL A 350 0.57 -11.95 6.96
C VAL A 350 1.77 -12.52 6.24
N VAL A 351 1.96 -12.13 4.98
CA VAL A 351 3.12 -12.47 4.15
C VAL A 351 3.82 -11.19 3.76
N VAL A 352 5.05 -10.99 4.22
CA VAL A 352 5.91 -9.89 3.78
C VAL A 352 6.80 -10.41 2.66
N PHE A 353 6.44 -10.09 1.42
CA PHE A 353 7.09 -10.65 0.23
C PHE A 353 8.24 -9.78 -0.29
N ASP A 354 9.08 -9.27 0.63
CA ASP A 354 10.35 -8.58 0.38
C ASP A 354 11.06 -8.31 1.72
N ILE A 355 12.33 -7.86 1.67
CA ILE A 355 13.01 -7.30 2.84
C ILE A 355 12.42 -5.92 3.17
N CYS A 356 12.11 -5.68 4.44
CA CYS A 356 11.72 -4.35 4.92
C CYS A 356 12.94 -3.43 5.10
N PRO A 357 12.80 -2.12 4.83
CA PRO A 357 13.90 -1.17 4.94
C PRO A 357 14.37 -0.96 6.39
N SER A 358 13.50 -1.19 7.37
CA SER A 358 13.80 -1.06 8.80
C SER A 358 13.11 -2.16 9.63
N PRO A 359 13.62 -2.47 10.84
CA PRO A 359 12.95 -3.36 11.77
C PRO A 359 11.57 -2.84 12.22
N GLU A 360 11.38 -1.52 12.32
CA GLU A 360 10.08 -0.91 12.66
C GLU A 360 9.02 -1.19 11.60
N ASN A 361 9.37 -1.01 10.33
CA ASN A 361 8.48 -1.31 9.21
C ASN A 361 8.14 -2.81 9.19
N LEU A 362 9.12 -3.68 9.47
CA LEU A 362 8.89 -5.11 9.62
C LEU A 362 7.91 -5.40 10.78
N LYS A 363 8.16 -4.84 11.96
CA LYS A 363 7.36 -5.06 13.18
C LYS A 363 5.90 -4.63 12.98
N GLN A 364 5.67 -3.50 12.32
CA GLN A 364 4.31 -3.06 11.98
C GLN A 364 3.59 -4.04 11.07
N LYS A 365 4.28 -4.62 10.08
CA LYS A 365 3.70 -5.59 9.13
C LYS A 365 3.41 -6.92 9.81
N VAL A 366 4.38 -7.48 10.52
CA VAL A 366 4.25 -8.80 11.19
C VAL A 366 3.32 -8.75 12.42
N GLY A 367 3.07 -7.58 13.01
CA GLY A 367 2.13 -7.40 14.13
C GLY A 367 0.65 -7.28 13.73
N ARG A 368 0.30 -7.41 12.45
CA ARG A 368 -1.08 -7.25 11.97
C ARG A 368 -2.03 -8.42 12.24
N PRO A 369 -1.62 -9.68 12.11
CA PRO A 369 -2.55 -10.79 12.31
C PRO A 369 -2.78 -11.07 13.80
N GLY A 370 -3.80 -11.88 14.12
CA GLY A 370 -4.12 -12.35 15.47
C GLY A 370 -4.43 -11.23 16.47
N ARG A 371 -5.17 -10.19 16.06
CA ARG A 371 -5.55 -9.07 16.94
C ARG A 371 -6.71 -9.43 17.87
N ASP A 372 -7.50 -10.43 17.50
CA ASP A 372 -8.49 -11.11 18.33
C ASP A 372 -7.87 -12.00 19.43
N GLY A 373 -6.54 -12.20 19.40
CA GLY A 373 -5.80 -13.03 20.35
C GLY A 373 -5.65 -14.49 19.92
N ASN A 374 -6.24 -14.89 18.78
CA ASN A 374 -6.07 -16.23 18.23
C ASN A 374 -4.65 -16.42 17.66
N ALA A 375 -4.24 -17.68 17.51
CA ALA A 375 -2.99 -18.04 16.87
C ALA A 375 -2.95 -17.51 15.43
N ALA A 376 -1.80 -16.95 15.05
CA ALA A 376 -1.59 -16.29 13.78
C ALA A 376 -0.15 -16.48 13.29
N GLU A 377 0.07 -16.23 12.00
CA GLU A 377 1.36 -16.46 11.36
C GLU A 377 1.86 -15.20 10.65
N ALA A 378 3.15 -14.91 10.79
CA ALA A 378 3.85 -13.90 10.01
C ALA A 378 4.99 -14.53 9.22
N ILE A 379 4.77 -14.68 7.92
CA ILE A 379 5.74 -15.23 6.97
C ILE A 379 6.50 -14.07 6.33
N THR A 380 7.82 -14.09 6.39
CA THR A 380 8.64 -13.01 5.84
C THR A 380 9.66 -13.58 4.87
N PHE A 381 9.76 -13.02 3.67
CA PHE A 381 10.69 -13.50 2.66
C PHE A 381 11.90 -12.58 2.48
N ALA A 382 13.08 -13.19 2.37
CA ALA A 382 14.31 -12.53 1.99
C ALA A 382 14.98 -13.20 0.78
N PRO A 383 15.72 -12.44 -0.05
CA PRO A 383 16.68 -12.98 -0.99
C PRO A 383 17.72 -13.89 -0.33
N PRO A 384 18.19 -14.95 -1.02
CA PRO A 384 19.22 -15.86 -0.49
C PRO A 384 20.52 -15.17 -0.07
N TRP A 385 20.86 -14.02 -0.67
CA TRP A 385 22.07 -13.27 -0.33
C TRP A 385 22.04 -12.67 1.08
N VAL A 386 20.88 -12.59 1.73
CA VAL A 386 20.72 -12.17 3.14
C VAL A 386 21.23 -13.26 4.09
N CYS A 387 21.25 -14.52 3.65
CA CYS A 387 21.74 -15.63 4.44
C CYS A 387 23.25 -15.45 4.75
N GLU A 388 23.64 -15.69 6.00
CA GLU A 388 25.02 -15.70 6.44
C GLU A 388 25.73 -17.01 6.06
N ASN A 389 25.98 -17.21 4.76
CA ASN A 389 26.85 -18.29 4.30
C ASN A 389 28.33 -17.88 4.37
N SER A 390 29.16 -18.81 4.86
CA SER A 390 30.59 -18.63 5.17
C SER A 390 31.45 -18.20 3.98
N ASN A 391 32.43 -17.32 4.26
CA ASN A 391 33.49 -16.77 3.41
C ASN A 391 33.11 -16.52 1.92
N PRO A 392 32.81 -15.26 1.53
CA PRO A 392 32.44 -14.94 0.16
C PRO A 392 33.61 -15.21 -0.81
N ILE A 393 33.38 -16.08 -1.79
CA ILE A 393 34.31 -16.34 -2.89
C ILE A 393 33.71 -15.76 -4.17
N GLY A 394 34.42 -14.84 -4.82
CA GLY A 394 34.04 -14.24 -6.10
C GLY A 394 33.31 -12.89 -6.01
N LYS A 395 33.17 -12.21 -7.15
CA LYS A 395 32.64 -10.84 -7.25
C LYS A 395 31.20 -10.71 -6.72
N GLN A 396 30.35 -11.69 -7.03
CA GLN A 396 28.94 -11.68 -6.58
C GLN A 396 28.84 -11.83 -5.06
N ALA A 397 29.63 -12.71 -4.46
CA ALA A 397 29.61 -12.92 -3.01
C ALA A 397 30.12 -11.70 -2.23
N LEU A 398 31.10 -10.96 -2.77
CA LEU A 398 31.56 -9.67 -2.22
C LEU A 398 30.48 -8.57 -2.36
N GLU A 399 29.79 -8.52 -3.49
CA GLU A 399 28.64 -7.61 -3.69
C GLU A 399 27.53 -7.89 -2.65
N ASP A 400 27.19 -9.17 -2.46
CA ASP A 400 26.18 -9.63 -1.52
C ASP A 400 26.59 -9.39 -0.07
N GLN A 401 27.88 -9.49 0.26
CA GLN A 401 28.41 -9.04 1.55
C GLN A 401 28.19 -7.53 1.76
N ARG A 402 28.55 -6.69 0.78
CA ARG A 402 28.32 -5.24 0.87
C ARG A 402 26.84 -4.89 1.02
N ARG A 403 25.94 -5.65 0.36
CA ARG A 403 24.49 -5.48 0.53
C ARG A 403 24.05 -5.83 1.95
N ARG A 404 24.56 -6.92 2.54
CA ARG A 404 24.28 -7.30 3.93
C ARG A 404 24.78 -6.25 4.92
N GLU A 405 25.98 -5.71 4.72
CA GLU A 405 26.55 -4.67 5.59
C GLU A 405 25.71 -3.38 5.65
N ASN A 406 24.89 -3.12 4.61
CA ASN A 406 23.95 -2.00 4.59
C ASN A 406 22.60 -2.31 5.23
N LEU A 407 22.32 -3.58 5.58
CA LEU A 407 21.08 -3.93 6.27
C LEU A 407 21.17 -3.65 7.77
N PRO A 408 20.06 -3.28 8.42
CA PRO A 408 20.01 -3.22 9.87
C PRO A 408 20.40 -4.55 10.50
N LYS A 409 21.24 -4.53 11.54
CA LYS A 409 21.69 -5.74 12.24
C LYS A 409 20.54 -6.60 12.76
N ALA A 410 19.47 -5.98 13.25
CA ALA A 410 18.27 -6.68 13.69
C ALA A 410 17.57 -7.41 12.54
N THR A 411 17.51 -6.82 11.34
CA THR A 411 16.99 -7.49 10.14
C THR A 411 17.86 -8.70 9.77
N LEU A 412 19.19 -8.59 9.85
CA LEU A 412 20.07 -9.74 9.61
C LEU A 412 19.83 -10.87 10.62
N LYS A 413 19.77 -10.55 11.92
CA LYS A 413 19.47 -11.52 12.98
C LYS A 413 18.09 -12.17 12.82
N TRP A 414 17.09 -11.44 12.36
CA TRP A 414 15.74 -11.96 12.10
C TRP A 414 15.74 -13.14 11.12
N TYR A 415 16.47 -12.99 10.00
CA TYR A 415 16.56 -14.01 8.94
C TYR A 415 17.64 -15.07 9.17
N ASN A 416 18.60 -14.81 10.08
CA ASN A 416 19.69 -15.72 10.41
C ASN A 416 19.65 -16.11 11.90
N PRO A 417 18.58 -16.80 12.36
CA PRO A 417 18.49 -17.23 13.75
C PRO A 417 19.54 -18.29 14.07
N SER A 418 19.97 -18.34 15.33
CA SER A 418 20.89 -19.36 15.85
C SER A 418 20.19 -20.22 16.92
N PRO A 419 20.75 -21.38 17.30
CA PRO A 419 20.20 -22.21 18.37
C PRO A 419 20.04 -21.49 19.73
N TYR A 420 20.79 -20.41 19.95
CA TYR A 420 20.78 -19.62 21.19
C TYR A 420 20.08 -18.27 21.04
N HIS A 421 19.64 -17.92 19.83
CA HIS A 421 19.05 -16.62 19.55
C HIS A 421 18.11 -16.73 18.36
N CYS A 422 16.82 -16.90 18.66
CA CYS A 422 15.79 -17.11 17.66
C CYS A 422 15.28 -15.78 17.07
N THR A 423 14.45 -15.86 16.03
CA THR A 423 13.87 -14.69 15.34
C THR A 423 13.10 -13.77 16.30
N ARG A 424 12.34 -14.32 17.26
CA ARG A 424 11.62 -13.52 18.24
C ARG A 424 12.57 -12.84 19.23
N ALA A 425 13.64 -13.52 19.66
CA ALA A 425 14.65 -12.91 20.51
C ALA A 425 15.35 -11.73 19.81
N ALA A 426 15.65 -11.87 18.52
CA ALA A 426 16.23 -10.79 17.72
C ALA A 426 15.32 -9.57 17.60
N ASP A 427 14.01 -9.80 17.48
CA ASP A 427 13.00 -8.74 17.48
C ASP A 427 12.94 -8.00 18.82
N LEU A 428 12.81 -8.73 19.93
CA LEU A 428 12.73 -8.12 21.27
C LEU A 428 14.02 -7.37 21.66
N GLU A 429 15.19 -7.93 21.32
CA GLU A 429 16.48 -7.30 21.59
C GLU A 429 16.57 -5.91 20.93
N TYR A 430 16.10 -5.78 19.68
CA TYR A 430 16.09 -4.49 18.98
C TYR A 430 15.30 -3.41 19.72
N TYR A 431 14.24 -3.81 20.41
CA TYR A 431 13.39 -2.91 21.21
C TYR A 431 13.82 -2.81 22.67
N GLY A 432 15.00 -3.32 23.03
CA GLY A 432 15.54 -3.26 24.39
C GLY A 432 14.77 -4.11 25.39
N GLU A 433 14.07 -5.14 24.93
CA GLU A 433 13.37 -6.10 25.79
C GLU A 433 14.22 -7.34 25.98
N GLU A 434 14.44 -7.74 27.24
CA GLU A 434 15.09 -9.00 27.55
C GLU A 434 14.18 -10.16 27.18
N PHE A 435 14.61 -10.98 26.21
CA PHE A 435 13.95 -12.23 25.91
C PHE A 435 14.21 -13.21 27.07
N ILE A 436 13.25 -13.36 27.97
CA ILE A 436 13.35 -14.36 29.03
C ILE A 436 13.22 -15.74 28.38
N ASP A 437 14.23 -16.61 28.55
CA ASP A 437 14.33 -17.99 28.02
C ASP A 437 13.07 -18.88 28.23
N ARG A 438 12.09 -18.43 29.01
CA ARG A 438 10.80 -19.09 29.27
C ARG A 438 9.84 -19.09 28.07
N VAL A 439 10.09 -18.36 26.98
CA VAL A 439 9.16 -18.24 25.84
C VAL A 439 9.39 -19.33 24.77
N CYS A 440 10.46 -20.12 24.86
CA CYS A 440 10.71 -21.28 23.99
C CYS A 440 10.28 -22.61 24.63
N LEU A 441 9.26 -22.59 25.49
CA LEU A 441 8.70 -23.82 26.05
C LEU A 441 7.92 -24.59 24.97
N PRO A 442 7.92 -25.93 24.99
CA PRO A 442 7.08 -26.74 24.12
C PRO A 442 5.61 -26.29 24.20
N GLY A 443 5.00 -25.98 23.05
CA GLY A 443 3.61 -25.51 22.96
C GLY A 443 3.42 -23.99 22.83
N PHE A 444 4.51 -23.20 22.75
CA PHE A 444 4.45 -21.79 22.34
C PHE A 444 4.76 -21.64 20.84
N ASP A 445 3.85 -21.01 20.09
CA ASP A 445 3.99 -20.65 18.67
C ASP A 445 5.03 -19.51 18.48
N CYS A 446 6.29 -19.78 18.82
CA CYS A 446 7.35 -18.77 18.89
C CYS A 446 7.86 -18.37 17.50
N CYS A 447 8.61 -19.27 16.86
CA CYS A 447 9.14 -19.12 15.51
C CYS A 447 9.57 -20.49 14.97
N THR A 448 9.90 -20.57 13.67
CA THR A 448 10.36 -21.83 13.03
C THR A 448 11.63 -22.43 13.64
N THR A 449 12.50 -21.63 14.27
CA THR A 449 13.71 -22.16 14.93
C THR A 449 13.40 -22.89 16.24
N CYS A 450 12.48 -22.35 17.03
CA CYS A 450 12.14 -22.89 18.36
C CYS A 450 11.09 -24.01 18.28
N ASP A 451 10.16 -23.86 17.34
CA ASP A 451 9.09 -24.82 17.06
C ASP A 451 9.05 -25.03 15.54
N PRO A 452 9.90 -25.95 15.02
CA PRO A 452 9.96 -26.28 13.60
C PRO A 452 8.58 -26.53 13.05
N ASP A 453 8.17 -25.71 12.10
CA ASP A 453 6.78 -25.68 11.66
C ASP A 453 6.47 -26.90 10.78
N PRO A 454 5.60 -27.84 11.22
CA PRO A 454 5.18 -28.92 10.36
C PRO A 454 4.38 -28.43 9.14
N GLN A 455 3.93 -27.16 9.12
CA GLN A 455 3.38 -26.52 7.92
C GLN A 455 4.45 -26.11 6.92
N GLU A 456 5.70 -25.83 7.31
CA GLU A 456 6.74 -25.44 6.34
C GLU A 456 7.02 -26.58 5.35
N GLY A 457 7.09 -27.82 5.82
CA GLY A 457 7.18 -28.99 4.95
C GLY A 457 5.94 -29.18 4.06
N ARG A 458 4.74 -28.83 4.55
CA ARG A 458 3.49 -28.90 3.76
C ARG A 458 3.41 -27.80 2.71
N ASP A 459 3.86 -26.59 3.05
CA ASP A 459 3.93 -25.45 2.16
C ASP A 459 4.91 -25.75 1.02
N LEU A 460 6.11 -26.24 1.35
CA LEU A 460 7.10 -26.66 0.36
C LEU A 460 6.56 -27.77 -0.54
N ALA A 461 5.94 -28.81 0.03
CA ALA A 461 5.29 -29.86 -0.75
C ALA A 461 4.15 -29.33 -1.65
N MET A 462 3.42 -28.30 -1.20
CA MET A 462 2.39 -27.63 -2.01
C MET A 462 3.02 -26.84 -3.16
N VAL A 463 4.12 -26.12 -2.91
CA VAL A 463 4.88 -25.44 -3.96
C VAL A 463 5.39 -26.45 -4.99
N GLU A 464 6.02 -27.54 -4.54
CA GLU A 464 6.49 -28.63 -5.41
C GLU A 464 5.36 -29.23 -6.24
N ARG A 465 4.17 -29.41 -5.64
CA ARG A 465 2.98 -29.90 -6.35
C ARG A 465 2.53 -28.92 -7.43
N TRP A 466 2.52 -27.62 -7.17
CA TRP A 466 2.22 -26.60 -8.19
C TRP A 466 3.28 -26.56 -9.29
N VAL A 467 4.56 -26.64 -8.94
CA VAL A 467 5.67 -26.75 -9.90
C VAL A 467 5.47 -27.96 -10.80
N GLN A 468 5.13 -29.12 -10.24
CA GLN A 468 4.85 -30.33 -11.00
C GLN A 468 3.62 -30.17 -11.90
N HIS A 469 2.54 -29.56 -11.40
CA HIS A 469 1.35 -29.25 -12.21
C HIS A 469 1.65 -28.30 -13.37
N PHE A 470 2.51 -27.30 -13.18
CA PHE A 470 2.94 -26.42 -14.27
C PHE A 470 3.80 -27.16 -15.31
N LYS A 471 4.68 -28.07 -14.86
CA LYS A 471 5.43 -28.96 -15.77
C LYS A 471 4.50 -29.88 -16.54
N GLU A 472 3.50 -30.45 -15.89
CA GLU A 472 2.50 -31.33 -16.50
C GLU A 472 1.59 -30.58 -17.47
N ARG A 473 1.11 -29.38 -17.13
CA ARG A 473 0.39 -28.49 -18.07
C ARG A 473 1.25 -28.04 -19.24
N GLY A 474 2.53 -27.75 -18.97
CA GLY A 474 3.54 -27.50 -20.01
C GLY A 474 3.74 -28.71 -20.92
N ASN A 475 3.64 -29.92 -20.37
CA ASN A 475 3.70 -31.19 -21.10
C ASN A 475 2.35 -31.62 -21.71
N ASP A 476 1.20 -31.13 -21.24
CA ASP A 476 -0.13 -31.34 -21.85
C ASP A 476 -0.33 -30.43 -23.07
N LEU A 477 0.44 -29.34 -23.16
CA LEU A 477 0.72 -28.62 -24.41
C LEU A 477 1.68 -29.39 -25.34
N ASP A 478 2.14 -30.58 -24.93
CA ASP A 478 3.00 -31.50 -25.67
C ASP A 478 2.26 -32.79 -26.09
N ARG A 479 0.95 -32.66 -26.41
CA ARG A 479 0.26 -33.55 -27.37
C ARG A 479 0.27 -32.94 -28.77
N PRO A 480 0.43 -33.79 -29.79
CA PRO A 480 1.71 -34.31 -30.24
C PRO A 480 2.61 -33.20 -30.84
N LYS A 481 3.89 -33.50 -31.08
CA LYS A 481 4.78 -32.78 -32.03
C LYS A 481 4.27 -32.88 -33.48
N GLY A 482 3.04 -32.46 -33.71
CA GLY A 482 2.48 -32.02 -34.98
C GLY A 482 2.24 -30.51 -34.90
N GLY A 483 3.23 -29.75 -34.41
CA GLY A 483 3.14 -28.29 -34.44
C GLY A 483 2.91 -27.84 -35.88
N ILE A 484 1.89 -27.01 -36.09
CA ILE A 484 1.70 -26.35 -37.38
C ILE A 484 2.97 -25.56 -37.65
N ARG A 485 3.77 -26.06 -38.59
CA ARG A 485 4.95 -25.37 -39.05
C ARG A 485 4.51 -24.06 -39.70
N SER A 486 5.32 -23.02 -39.52
CA SER A 486 5.16 -21.81 -40.31
C SER A 486 5.02 -22.20 -41.78
N ASP A 487 4.07 -21.59 -42.48
CA ASP A 487 3.93 -21.75 -43.93
C ASP A 487 4.90 -20.85 -44.70
N GLY A 488 5.81 -20.17 -44.02
CA GLY A 488 6.76 -19.23 -44.60
C GLY A 488 6.16 -17.87 -44.94
N THR A 489 4.88 -17.62 -44.63
CA THR A 489 4.23 -16.32 -44.91
C THR A 489 4.84 -15.19 -44.10
N PHE A 490 5.19 -15.44 -42.84
CA PHE A 490 5.78 -14.46 -41.93
C PHE A 490 7.03 -15.03 -41.25
N HIS A 491 8.06 -14.19 -41.14
CA HIS A 491 9.27 -14.54 -40.40
C HIS A 491 9.01 -14.59 -38.89
N ALA A 492 9.75 -15.44 -38.18
CA ALA A 492 9.74 -15.44 -36.73
C ALA A 492 10.26 -14.09 -36.20
N LEU A 493 9.53 -13.51 -35.25
CA LEU A 493 9.84 -12.17 -34.74
C LEU A 493 11.01 -12.20 -33.76
N GLU A 494 11.92 -11.24 -33.91
CA GLU A 494 12.98 -10.97 -32.95
C GLU A 494 12.42 -10.41 -31.62
N PRO A 495 13.15 -10.53 -30.48
CA PRO A 495 12.65 -10.11 -29.16
C PRO A 495 12.14 -8.66 -29.11
N HIS A 496 12.82 -7.72 -29.77
CA HIS A 496 12.41 -6.32 -29.81
C HIS A 496 11.13 -6.09 -30.63
N MET A 497 10.92 -6.88 -31.68
CA MET A 497 9.71 -6.86 -32.53
C MET A 497 8.53 -7.49 -31.81
N LYS A 498 8.78 -8.56 -31.03
CA LYS A 498 7.78 -9.14 -30.12
C LYS A 498 7.31 -8.13 -29.08
N SER A 499 8.23 -7.40 -28.44
CA SER A 499 7.89 -6.32 -27.51
C SER A 499 7.03 -5.23 -28.17
N SER A 500 7.38 -4.85 -29.40
CA SER A 500 6.62 -3.85 -30.17
C SER A 500 5.22 -4.36 -30.54
N LEU A 501 5.10 -5.61 -30.97
CA LEU A 501 3.81 -6.25 -31.28
C LEU A 501 2.95 -6.37 -30.02
N GLN A 502 3.54 -6.72 -28.88
CA GLN A 502 2.88 -6.82 -27.59
C GLN A 502 2.26 -5.48 -27.19
N ASP A 503 3.00 -4.37 -27.31
CA ASP A 503 2.47 -3.03 -27.03
C ASP A 503 1.32 -2.64 -27.96
N MET A 504 1.41 -2.99 -29.25
CA MET A 504 0.36 -2.74 -30.23
C MET A 504 -0.89 -3.56 -29.92
N LEU A 505 -0.75 -4.82 -29.52
CA LEU A 505 -1.86 -5.69 -29.11
C LEU A 505 -2.50 -5.23 -27.80
N ILE A 506 -1.72 -4.73 -26.83
CA ILE A 506 -2.27 -4.15 -25.58
C ILE A 506 -3.14 -2.93 -25.89
N ARG A 507 -2.69 -2.06 -26.82
CA ARG A 507 -3.48 -0.90 -27.27
C ARG A 507 -4.74 -1.32 -28.02
N TRP A 508 -4.62 -2.29 -28.93
CA TRP A 508 -5.76 -2.84 -29.66
C TRP A 508 -6.78 -3.45 -28.70
N ARG A 509 -6.34 -4.30 -27.76
CA ARG A 509 -7.16 -4.88 -26.68
C ARG A 509 -7.91 -3.81 -25.90
N SER A 510 -7.21 -2.74 -25.51
CA SER A 510 -7.79 -1.64 -24.75
C SER A 510 -8.88 -0.90 -25.52
N GLN A 511 -8.63 -0.60 -26.80
CA GLN A 511 -9.60 0.07 -27.66
C GLN A 511 -10.86 -0.79 -27.88
N LYS A 512 -10.69 -2.08 -28.13
CA LYS A 512 -11.79 -3.02 -28.33
C LYS A 512 -12.61 -3.23 -27.07
N TRP A 513 -11.95 -3.31 -25.91
CA TRP A 513 -12.65 -3.42 -24.65
C TRP A 513 -13.48 -2.17 -24.34
N VAL A 514 -12.92 -0.97 -24.53
CA VAL A 514 -13.64 0.29 -24.30
C VAL A 514 -14.86 0.43 -25.20
N ALA A 515 -14.77 0.01 -26.46
CA ALA A 515 -15.86 0.09 -27.42
C ALA A 515 -17.01 -0.90 -27.12
N ARG A 516 -16.71 -2.04 -26.47
CA ARG A 516 -17.66 -3.15 -26.28
C ARG A 516 -18.24 -3.23 -24.86
N ARG A 517 -17.50 -2.82 -23.84
CA ARG A 517 -17.91 -2.99 -22.43
C ARG A 517 -19.23 -2.30 -22.12
N THR A 518 -20.09 -2.97 -21.36
CA THR A 518 -21.36 -2.39 -20.87
C THR A 518 -21.13 -1.49 -19.65
N SER A 519 -22.15 -0.75 -19.22
CA SER A 519 -22.09 0.13 -18.04
C SER A 519 -21.68 -0.62 -16.76
N SER A 520 -22.11 -1.87 -16.60
CA SER A 520 -21.75 -2.74 -15.47
C SER A 520 -20.32 -3.30 -15.55
N GLN A 521 -19.65 -3.18 -16.70
CA GLN A 521 -18.31 -3.71 -16.95
C GLN A 521 -17.22 -2.62 -17.02
N ARG A 522 -17.56 -1.34 -16.74
CA ARG A 522 -16.61 -0.21 -16.82
C ARG A 522 -15.40 -0.33 -15.88
N GLY A 523 -15.53 -1.06 -14.77
CA GLY A 523 -14.45 -1.28 -13.80
C GLY A 523 -13.55 -2.49 -14.10
N LEU A 524 -13.88 -3.32 -15.10
CA LEU A 524 -13.09 -4.51 -15.41
C LEU A 524 -11.89 -4.17 -16.31
N PRO A 525 -10.71 -4.77 -16.05
CA PRO A 525 -9.50 -4.51 -16.81
C PRO A 525 -9.62 -5.01 -18.26
N THR A 526 -8.75 -4.51 -19.14
CA THR A 526 -8.75 -4.89 -20.57
C THR A 526 -8.39 -6.36 -20.78
N ASP A 527 -7.74 -6.99 -19.79
CA ASP A 527 -7.45 -8.42 -19.73
C ASP A 527 -8.70 -9.30 -19.62
N PHE A 528 -9.82 -8.74 -19.13
CA PHE A 528 -11.13 -9.42 -19.19
C PHE A 528 -11.54 -9.65 -20.64
N PHE A 529 -11.24 -8.69 -21.52
CA PHE A 529 -11.56 -8.82 -22.94
C PHE A 529 -10.64 -9.78 -23.68
N MET A 530 -9.33 -9.74 -23.43
CA MET A 530 -8.38 -10.68 -24.01
C MET A 530 -7.34 -11.01 -22.94
N PRO A 531 -7.39 -12.21 -22.35
CA PRO A 531 -6.49 -12.60 -21.28
C PRO A 531 -5.03 -12.43 -21.68
N GLN A 532 -4.18 -12.03 -20.73
CA GLN A 532 -2.77 -11.77 -21.01
C GLN A 532 -2.05 -12.99 -21.59
N HIS A 533 -2.40 -14.21 -21.19
CA HIS A 533 -1.80 -15.43 -21.74
C HIS A 533 -2.14 -15.63 -23.23
N ILE A 534 -3.37 -15.35 -23.66
CA ILE A 534 -3.77 -15.38 -25.08
C ILE A 534 -2.99 -14.31 -25.85
N LEU A 535 -2.85 -13.11 -25.29
CA LEU A 535 -2.06 -12.03 -25.90
C LEU A 535 -0.59 -12.45 -26.08
N THR A 536 0.04 -12.99 -25.05
CA THR A 536 1.43 -13.47 -25.11
C THR A 536 1.57 -14.62 -26.11
N GLN A 537 0.64 -15.59 -26.14
CA GLN A 537 0.63 -16.67 -27.12
C GLN A 537 0.56 -16.15 -28.56
N VAL A 538 -0.29 -15.15 -28.81
CA VAL A 538 -0.39 -14.48 -30.11
C VAL A 538 0.91 -13.79 -30.48
N VAL A 539 1.56 -13.10 -29.54
CA VAL A 539 2.87 -12.45 -29.78
C VAL A 539 3.94 -13.48 -30.13
N ASP A 540 4.03 -14.56 -29.36
CA ASP A 540 5.07 -15.58 -29.54
C ASP A 540 4.88 -16.41 -30.81
N ARG A 541 3.63 -16.66 -31.19
CA ARG A 541 3.27 -17.48 -32.36
C ARG A 541 2.71 -16.66 -33.53
N ALA A 542 2.93 -15.34 -33.53
CA ALA A 542 2.39 -14.42 -34.54
C ALA A 542 2.72 -14.86 -35.97
N HIS A 543 3.93 -15.38 -36.18
CA HIS A 543 4.44 -15.87 -37.47
C HIS A 543 3.68 -17.09 -38.04
N ILE A 544 2.81 -17.73 -37.25
CA ILE A 544 1.97 -18.87 -37.66
C ILE A 544 0.52 -18.41 -37.94
N CYS A 545 0.15 -17.20 -37.53
CA CYS A 545 -1.20 -16.63 -37.70
C CYS A 545 -1.46 -16.09 -39.13
N SER A 546 -1.24 -16.93 -40.15
CA SER A 546 -1.43 -16.57 -41.57
C SER A 546 -2.87 -16.77 -42.08
N SER A 547 -3.67 -17.59 -41.39
CA SER A 547 -5.06 -17.87 -41.73
C SER A 547 -5.96 -17.87 -40.48
N LEU A 548 -7.27 -17.78 -40.68
CA LEU A 548 -8.26 -17.85 -39.59
C LEU A 548 -8.17 -19.18 -38.82
N GLU A 549 -7.99 -20.28 -39.54
CA GLU A 549 -7.87 -21.62 -38.93
C GLU A 549 -6.64 -21.70 -38.01
N ARG A 550 -5.50 -21.16 -38.44
CA ARG A 550 -4.27 -21.12 -37.64
C ARG A 550 -4.38 -20.15 -36.47
N LEU A 551 -5.00 -18.99 -36.67
CA LEU A 551 -5.23 -18.03 -35.60
C LEU A 551 -6.12 -18.62 -34.50
N ARG A 552 -7.15 -19.38 -34.88
CA ARG A 552 -8.05 -20.05 -33.91
C ARG A 552 -7.31 -21.04 -33.02
N LEU A 553 -6.34 -21.76 -33.58
CA LEU A 553 -5.50 -22.69 -32.82
C LEU A 553 -4.53 -21.97 -31.87
N VAL A 554 -4.07 -20.76 -32.23
CA VAL A 554 -3.21 -19.95 -31.36
C VAL A 554 -3.99 -19.24 -30.26
N CYS A 555 -5.25 -18.88 -30.51
CA CYS A 555 -6.11 -18.15 -29.58
C CYS A 555 -7.13 -19.05 -28.87
N ASP A 556 -6.87 -20.35 -28.79
CA ASP A 556 -7.82 -21.31 -28.22
C ASP A 556 -8.17 -20.95 -26.76
N GLY A 557 -9.44 -21.10 -26.39
CA GLY A 557 -9.96 -20.69 -25.08
C GLY A 557 -10.26 -19.19 -24.91
N TRP A 558 -10.04 -18.35 -25.92
CA TRP A 558 -10.47 -16.96 -25.87
C TRP A 558 -11.96 -16.81 -26.22
N GLU A 559 -12.80 -16.58 -25.21
CA GLU A 559 -14.29 -16.51 -25.34
C GLU A 559 -14.78 -15.55 -26.43
N PHE A 560 -14.07 -14.44 -26.64
CA PHE A 560 -14.48 -13.42 -27.61
C PHE A 560 -13.91 -13.64 -29.02
N LEU A 561 -13.07 -14.65 -29.21
CA LEU A 561 -12.44 -14.95 -30.49
C LEU A 561 -13.43 -15.02 -31.67
N PRO A 562 -14.60 -15.71 -31.61
CA PRO A 562 -15.50 -15.80 -32.75
C PRO A 562 -16.01 -14.43 -33.26
N GLN A 563 -16.05 -13.42 -32.39
CA GLN A 563 -16.51 -12.06 -32.72
C GLN A 563 -15.38 -11.20 -33.30
N TYR A 564 -14.11 -11.51 -33.00
CA TYR A 564 -12.96 -10.67 -33.30
C TYR A 564 -11.87 -11.35 -34.14
N GLU A 565 -12.02 -12.63 -34.50
CA GLU A 565 -11.02 -13.41 -35.24
C GLU A 565 -10.63 -12.80 -36.59
N ILE A 566 -11.60 -12.26 -37.33
CA ILE A 566 -11.35 -11.61 -38.63
C ILE A 566 -10.57 -10.31 -38.41
N GLU A 567 -10.99 -9.51 -37.42
CA GLU A 567 -10.38 -8.22 -37.16
C GLU A 567 -8.97 -8.37 -36.57
N LEU A 568 -8.76 -9.34 -35.69
CA LEU A 568 -7.46 -9.67 -35.13
C LEU A 568 -6.52 -10.20 -36.22
N LEU A 569 -6.99 -11.08 -37.12
CA LEU A 569 -6.17 -11.57 -38.23
C LEU A 569 -5.75 -10.43 -39.16
N GLN A 570 -6.66 -9.52 -39.50
CA GLN A 570 -6.35 -8.35 -40.32
C GLN A 570 -5.37 -7.40 -39.64
N PHE A 571 -5.52 -7.20 -38.32
CA PHE A 571 -4.61 -6.39 -37.53
C PHE A 571 -3.19 -6.98 -37.52
N LEU A 572 -3.07 -8.27 -37.21
CA LEU A 572 -1.80 -9.00 -37.21
C LEU A 572 -1.16 -9.00 -38.60
N GLY A 573 -1.93 -9.32 -39.65
CA GLY A 573 -1.43 -9.38 -41.02
C GLY A 573 -0.81 -8.06 -41.50
N LYS A 574 -1.41 -6.90 -41.14
CA LYS A 574 -0.85 -5.58 -41.47
C LYS A 574 0.49 -5.32 -40.79
N ILE A 575 0.61 -5.67 -39.52
CA ILE A 575 1.84 -5.47 -38.74
C ILE A 575 2.94 -6.42 -39.21
N LEU A 576 2.61 -7.70 -39.38
CA LEU A 576 3.56 -8.72 -39.80
C LEU A 576 4.07 -8.50 -41.23
N THR A 577 3.24 -7.96 -42.13
CA THR A 577 3.69 -7.53 -43.46
C THR A 577 4.72 -6.41 -43.36
N GLY A 578 4.52 -5.46 -42.44
CA GLY A 578 5.50 -4.41 -42.14
C GLY A 578 6.84 -4.93 -41.66
N PHE A 579 6.80 -5.88 -40.72
CA PHE A 579 7.99 -6.53 -40.21
C PHE A 579 8.73 -7.33 -41.28
N ASN A 580 8.01 -8.02 -42.18
CA ASN A 580 8.61 -8.69 -43.32
C ASN A 580 9.34 -7.74 -44.28
N LEU A 581 8.86 -6.49 -44.45
CA LEU A 581 9.56 -5.49 -45.27
C LEU A 581 10.90 -5.11 -44.64
N VAL A 582 10.96 -4.93 -43.31
CA VAL A 582 12.21 -4.65 -42.60
C VAL A 582 13.21 -5.80 -42.75
N PHE A 583 12.74 -7.05 -42.73
CA PHE A 583 13.60 -8.20 -42.99
C PHE A 583 14.14 -8.21 -44.43
N LYS A 584 13.32 -7.82 -45.42
CA LYS A 584 13.75 -7.72 -46.83
C LYS A 584 14.75 -6.59 -47.06
N GLU A 585 14.50 -5.41 -46.52
CA GLU A 585 15.42 -4.26 -46.61
C GLU A 585 16.80 -4.59 -46.00
N ARG A 586 16.84 -5.26 -44.84
CA ARG A 586 18.10 -5.72 -44.24
C ARG A 586 18.83 -6.77 -45.07
N ALA A 587 18.10 -7.65 -45.75
CA ALA A 587 18.70 -8.66 -46.62
C ALA A 587 19.29 -8.04 -47.90
N GLU A 588 18.62 -7.02 -48.45
CA GLU A 588 19.08 -6.26 -49.62
C GLU A 588 20.29 -5.37 -49.29
N GLU A 589 20.33 -4.77 -48.10
CA GLU A 589 21.50 -4.00 -47.60
C GLU A 589 22.73 -4.89 -47.33
N ALA A 590 22.51 -6.15 -46.92
CA ALA A 590 23.59 -7.11 -46.68
C ALA A 590 24.21 -7.67 -47.97
N ASP A 591 23.49 -7.63 -49.09
CA ASP A 591 23.95 -8.10 -50.41
C ASP A 591 24.70 -7.00 -51.20
N THR A 592 24.64 -5.73 -50.75
CA THR A 592 25.47 -4.65 -51.28
C THR A 592 26.83 -4.60 -50.57
N THR A 593 27.85 -5.23 -51.15
CA THR A 593 29.25 -5.06 -50.71
C THR A 593 29.71 -3.60 -50.85
N PRO A 594 30.36 -2.99 -49.85
CA PRO A 594 30.92 -1.65 -49.99
C PRO A 594 32.21 -1.67 -50.83
N ASP A 595 32.35 -0.66 -51.69
CA ASP A 595 33.53 -0.35 -52.50
C ASP A 595 34.80 -0.21 -51.61
N PRO A 596 35.92 -0.92 -51.90
CA PRO A 596 37.09 -0.95 -51.01
C PRO A 596 37.86 0.37 -50.86
N ASP A 597 37.59 1.40 -51.68
CA ASP A 597 38.46 2.58 -51.80
C ASP A 597 37.98 3.86 -51.07
N LEU A 598 36.99 3.77 -50.18
CA LEU A 598 36.60 4.91 -49.32
C LEU A 598 37.22 4.83 -47.92
N PRO A 599 37.91 5.89 -47.44
CA PRO A 599 38.60 5.85 -46.16
C PRO A 599 37.60 5.77 -44.99
N VAL A 600 37.82 4.80 -44.11
CA VAL A 600 37.05 4.58 -42.88
C VAL A 600 37.17 5.80 -41.97
N GLN A 601 36.08 6.53 -41.76
CA GLN A 601 36.00 7.53 -40.70
C GLN A 601 35.65 6.86 -39.36
N PRO A 602 36.18 7.36 -38.22
CA PRO A 602 35.97 6.75 -36.92
C PRO A 602 34.50 6.81 -36.49
N LEU A 603 34.01 5.69 -35.95
CA LEU A 603 32.67 5.56 -35.36
C LEU A 603 32.50 6.53 -34.18
N THR A 604 31.75 7.60 -34.43
CA THR A 604 31.22 8.44 -33.35
C THR A 604 30.09 7.69 -32.65
N ILE A 605 30.19 7.54 -31.33
CA ILE A 605 29.13 7.00 -30.47
C ILE A 605 27.89 7.90 -30.60
N ILE A 606 26.84 7.42 -31.27
CA ILE A 606 25.54 8.08 -31.31
C ILE A 606 24.74 7.61 -30.09
N THR A 607 24.55 8.52 -29.14
CA THR A 607 23.55 8.43 -28.06
C THR A 607 22.13 8.30 -28.63
N PRO A 608 21.19 7.61 -27.96
CA PRO A 608 19.84 7.41 -28.49
C PRO A 608 19.06 8.74 -28.47
N SER A 609 19.02 9.41 -29.62
CA SER A 609 18.09 10.51 -29.87
C SER A 609 16.71 9.95 -30.20
N THR A 610 15.72 10.48 -29.51
CA THR A 610 14.28 10.36 -29.74
C THR A 610 13.87 10.72 -31.17
N SER A 611 13.92 9.79 -32.11
CA SER A 611 13.14 9.82 -33.35
C SER A 611 13.44 8.61 -34.23
N ILE A 612 12.63 7.55 -34.13
CA ILE A 612 12.46 6.58 -35.21
C ILE A 612 10.97 6.58 -35.59
N ASN A 613 10.69 7.16 -36.74
CA ASN A 613 9.57 6.87 -37.63
C ASN A 613 9.93 7.48 -38.99
N PRO A 614 9.61 6.83 -40.13
CA PRO A 614 8.23 6.42 -40.41
C PRO A 614 8.07 5.20 -41.35
N VAL A 615 7.49 4.09 -40.91
CA VAL A 615 6.76 3.19 -41.83
C VAL A 615 5.55 2.60 -41.12
N ILE A 616 4.38 2.67 -41.78
CA ILE A 616 3.02 2.26 -41.36
C ILE A 616 2.24 3.28 -40.52
N ARG A 617 1.82 4.38 -41.18
CA ARG A 617 0.53 5.03 -40.86
C ARG A 617 -0.59 4.25 -41.57
N LEU A 618 -1.43 3.55 -40.81
CA LEU A 618 -2.76 3.17 -41.30
C LEU A 618 -3.69 4.38 -41.18
N SER A 619 -4.13 4.90 -42.32
CA SER A 619 -5.16 5.93 -42.42
C SER A 619 -6.53 5.34 -42.06
N ILE A 620 -7.09 5.80 -40.94
CA ILE A 620 -8.53 5.80 -40.72
C ILE A 620 -8.91 7.24 -40.41
N GLN A 621 -9.59 7.90 -41.35
CA GLN A 621 -10.15 9.22 -41.13
C GLN A 621 -11.28 9.13 -40.09
N PRO A 622 -11.34 10.05 -39.11
CA PRO A 622 -12.53 10.24 -38.31
C PRO A 622 -13.62 10.92 -39.16
N ARG A 623 -14.79 10.26 -39.27
CA ARG A 623 -16.03 10.92 -39.73
C ARG A 623 -16.47 11.94 -38.67
N GLN A 624 -16.09 13.20 -38.87
CA GLN A 624 -16.85 14.36 -38.40
C GLN A 624 -16.93 15.37 -39.55
N ALA A 625 -18.02 15.32 -40.30
CA ALA A 625 -18.60 16.46 -41.03
C ALA A 625 -19.92 16.01 -41.69
N LEU A 626 -21.02 16.12 -40.94
CA LEU A 626 -22.31 16.45 -41.54
C LEU A 626 -22.49 17.96 -41.38
N LEU A 627 -23.01 18.58 -42.44
CA LEU A 627 -23.44 19.97 -42.61
C LEU A 627 -22.41 20.94 -43.23
N LYS A 628 -22.29 20.83 -44.56
CA LYS A 628 -22.00 21.96 -45.44
C LYS A 628 -23.28 22.77 -45.65
N SER A 629 -23.17 24.07 -45.37
CA SER A 629 -23.71 25.23 -46.10
C SER A 629 -24.93 25.05 -47.02
N SER A 630 -25.98 25.81 -46.74
CA SER A 630 -26.81 26.47 -47.76
C SER A 630 -27.00 27.94 -47.40
N HIS A 631 -26.65 28.82 -48.34
CA HIS A 631 -26.96 30.25 -48.33
C HIS A 631 -28.47 30.51 -48.14
N SER A 632 -28.82 31.52 -47.35
CA SER A 632 -29.36 32.80 -47.83
C SER A 632 -30.23 33.51 -46.77
N HIS A 633 -30.19 34.83 -46.85
CA HIS A 633 -31.17 35.81 -46.36
C HIS A 633 -31.21 36.27 -44.88
N ASN A 634 -30.67 37.49 -44.71
CA ASN A 634 -31.38 38.69 -44.28
C ASN A 634 -31.96 38.75 -42.84
N LYS A 635 -31.32 39.51 -41.93
CA LYS A 635 -31.79 40.82 -41.42
C LYS A 635 -31.05 41.27 -40.14
N LYS A 636 -30.50 42.49 -40.21
CA LYS A 636 -30.42 43.58 -39.21
C LYS A 636 -30.54 43.24 -37.71
N ARG A 637 -29.54 43.64 -36.89
CA ARG A 637 -29.57 44.86 -36.04
C ARG A 637 -28.34 44.96 -35.07
N GLN A 638 -27.70 46.12 -35.14
CA GLN A 638 -27.11 46.98 -34.08
C GLN A 638 -26.02 46.47 -33.11
N ALA A 639 -24.89 47.21 -33.14
CA ALA A 639 -23.75 47.24 -32.19
C ALA A 639 -24.08 48.14 -30.95
N PRO A 640 -23.12 48.57 -30.08
CA PRO A 640 -21.72 48.16 -29.80
C PRO A 640 -21.37 48.05 -28.28
N ALA A 641 -20.14 47.66 -27.93
CA ALA A 641 -19.23 48.41 -27.03
C ALA A 641 -17.90 47.68 -26.78
N THR A 642 -16.80 48.34 -27.12
CA THR A 642 -15.38 47.99 -26.91
C THR A 642 -14.79 48.86 -25.80
N VAL A 643 -13.95 48.29 -24.93
CA VAL A 643 -12.85 49.02 -24.26
C VAL A 643 -11.62 48.10 -24.14
N ASP A 644 -10.55 48.56 -24.78
CA ASP A 644 -9.16 48.07 -24.70
C ASP A 644 -8.51 48.39 -23.35
N THR A 645 -7.50 47.60 -22.93
CA THR A 645 -6.11 48.09 -22.75
C THR A 645 -5.13 46.99 -22.31
N LYS A 646 -3.95 47.04 -22.94
CA LYS A 646 -2.78 46.14 -22.82
C LYS A 646 -1.81 46.58 -21.71
N LEU A 647 -1.09 45.61 -21.14
CA LEU A 647 0.06 45.76 -20.22
C LEU A 647 1.38 46.12 -20.94
N PRO A 648 2.36 46.77 -20.27
CA PRO A 648 3.67 47.12 -20.85
C PRO A 648 4.82 46.16 -20.45
N PRO A 649 5.99 46.22 -21.14
CA PRO A 649 7.14 45.32 -20.93
C PRO A 649 8.29 45.91 -20.09
N GLN A 650 9.08 45.04 -19.44
CA GLN A 650 10.27 45.37 -18.66
C GLN A 650 11.57 45.46 -19.52
N LYS A 651 12.43 46.42 -19.19
CA LYS A 651 13.71 46.75 -19.84
C LYS A 651 14.91 45.97 -19.26
N ARG A 652 15.84 45.60 -20.15
CA ARG A 652 17.23 45.18 -19.92
C ARG A 652 18.15 46.38 -19.62
N ILE A 653 19.16 46.21 -18.76
CA ILE A 653 20.41 47.01 -18.75
C ILE A 653 21.63 46.08 -18.55
N ARG A 654 22.76 46.47 -19.16
CA ARG A 654 24.02 45.75 -19.44
C ARG A 654 25.10 45.85 -18.33
N LYS A 655 26.11 44.96 -18.49
CA LYS A 655 27.36 44.70 -17.74
C LYS A 655 28.39 45.86 -17.67
N GLY A 656 29.27 45.81 -16.66
CA GLY A 656 30.65 46.33 -16.70
C GLY A 656 31.48 46.17 -15.41
N GLY A 657 32.55 45.34 -15.46
CA GLY A 657 33.90 45.60 -14.87
C GLY A 657 34.19 45.39 -13.36
N PRO A 658 35.36 44.83 -12.97
CA PRO A 658 35.68 44.38 -11.60
C PRO A 658 36.54 45.37 -10.78
N VAL A 659 36.51 45.26 -9.45
CA VAL A 659 37.50 45.84 -8.51
C VAL A 659 37.80 44.84 -7.38
N ASP A 660 39.09 44.72 -7.08
CA ASP A 660 39.76 43.85 -6.11
C ASP A 660 39.58 44.26 -4.63
N ILE A 661 39.60 43.23 -3.77
CA ILE A 661 40.27 43.06 -2.46
C ILE A 661 40.12 44.18 -1.40
N SER A 662 39.49 43.85 -0.26
CA SER A 662 40.16 43.79 1.06
C SER A 662 39.23 43.32 2.18
N GLU A 663 39.88 42.70 3.17
CA GLU A 663 39.42 41.95 4.34
C GLU A 663 38.55 42.76 5.32
N LYS A 664 37.59 42.10 6.00
CA LYS A 664 37.63 41.83 7.47
C LYS A 664 36.30 41.26 8.01
N GLU A 665 36.45 40.19 8.79
CA GLU A 665 35.72 39.82 10.02
C GLU A 665 34.19 39.56 9.95
N ASN A 666 33.80 38.29 9.78
CA ASN A 666 33.33 37.38 10.85
C ASN A 666 32.75 36.08 10.27
#